data_AF-A0A4Q4ZS01-F1
#
_entry.id   AF-A0A4Q4ZS01-F1
#
_cell.length_a   1.000
_cell.length_b   1.000
_cell.length_c   1.000
_cell.angle_alpha   90.00
_cell.angle_beta   90.00
_cell.angle_gamma   90.00
#
_symmetry.space_group_name_H-M   'P 1'
#
loop_
_entity.id
_entity.type
_entity.pdbx_description
1 polymer ?
#
loop_
_entity_poly.entity_id
_entity_poly.type
_entity_poly.pdbx_seq_one_letter_code
_entity_poly.pdbx_strand_id
1 'polypeptide(L)'
;MPVIQPLKGTPNAPATYSQPSRKGKKAWRKNVDVTEVEEGLEELNKEIIEGGVVAERPSDELFTLDTVGDASIPKRFPKHTSKPLKADEIIAARSAVPAVPLRKRPGDKTTDGIIPAKRLRTQYVTHKELNRLRRVADGHHESTIEVVDASYDPWAAEPQPEKEDVVHDTRNDKKKAPKTITHKPISLSANGKHVPAVQKPTGGYSYNPAFSDYEARYTEEANKAVEAEKKRLAEEEAERIKKEAAARSAAEAEAAEARAELSEWEEDSEWEGFQSGGEELKPTVKRPERKTPAQRNRAKRRKEEERRLKHEAKIRIKKAQAEQIKQIAKEVAEREAQRALLRAEQSDDSSTEGNDEMLRRRQLGKFKLPEKDLELVLPDELQDSLRRLKPEGNLLKDRYRTFFIYDATTYKESITFGDCEVSAAALDPPRGGPKNLPIIEALLDDDESEEARQNKEKPRLVILGGGWGSVALLKQLNPDDYHVTVISPKNYFLFTPMLPSATVGTLEMRSLVEPIRRILSRIDAQGKEVRFYVPYDKLVIAVGSVTNPHGVKGLENCFFLKDINDARMIRNQVIKNMELACLPTTKDEERKRLLSFVVSGGGPTGVEFAAELFDLLNEDLTKRFPRILRNEISVHLIQSRSHILNTYDETLSRYAEEKFARDQIEVLTNSRVKEVFPDKIAFTQKMDDGTIVTKEIPTGFCLWSTGVSQAALCKRIAAKLGRAQNNRHALETDTHLRVNGTPLGDVYAIGDCATVQNNVADNIVSFLRGLAFKHGKDPEKLELHFSDWRNVAADVKRRFPQAVSHLKRLDKLFAQFDKDQSGTLSFGELRELLKQIDSKLTSLPATAQRANQQGIYLAHKFNKLARCAPGLRVNDVRDGDVDGACYKAFEYHHLGSLAYIGNSAVFDLSHKGLNLTGGLWAVYAWRSVYFAQSVGVRTRVLMAMDWAKRGLFGREGEVMDINSLFDVRGKVVLVTGGARGIGRMISDGFVANGAKVYIASRDAAACEKAAAELSARGPGSAVAIPADLASKEECERLAAELARREKRLDVLVNNSGAAWGAPLDEFPDEQWSRVLTLNLHRVFTLTQLLLPLLEAAGAGRGSGGDGSNGSTGSGEISRPESSNVEGGGSRPAAVINIGSIDALRVPSVENYSYSAAKAGLHHLGRVLSQRLGPRGVAVNTLACGPFDTKMMAAPLRHFRDAIEDANPLGRIGRPADVAGACIFLASRAGSYINGATIAVDGGMHLAAKF
;
A
#
# COMPACT_ATOMS: atom_id res chain seq x y z
N MET A 1 -12.62 25.69 25.69
CA MET A 1 -11.52 26.55 26.17
C MET A 1 -11.68 26.71 27.67
N PRO A 2 -10.62 26.69 28.49
CA PRO A 2 -9.19 26.39 28.21
C PRO A 2 -8.97 24.91 27.77
N VAL A 3 -7.82 24.37 27.33
CA VAL A 3 -6.36 24.63 27.52
C VAL A 3 -5.87 24.17 28.91
N ILE A 4 -5.46 22.90 29.11
CA ILE A 4 -4.20 22.22 28.67
C ILE A 4 -2.95 22.73 29.43
N GLN A 5 -2.33 21.84 30.21
CA GLN A 5 -0.90 21.88 30.58
C GLN A 5 -0.17 20.74 29.84
N PRO A 6 1.14 20.88 29.54
CA PRO A 6 1.93 19.86 28.86
C PRO A 6 2.64 18.91 29.84
N LEU A 7 2.95 17.69 29.39
CA LEU A 7 4.02 16.86 29.97
C LEU A 7 4.61 15.92 28.90
N LYS A 8 5.91 15.62 29.00
CA LYS A 8 6.68 14.79 28.06
C LYS A 8 6.76 13.34 28.55
N GLY A 9 6.84 12.37 27.64
CA GLY A 9 7.20 10.99 27.95
C GLY A 9 7.06 10.04 26.75
N THR A 10 8.17 9.47 26.30
CA THR A 10 8.23 8.42 25.25
C THR A 10 8.75 7.09 25.89
N PRO A 11 8.87 5.96 25.17
CA PRO A 11 7.88 4.89 25.26
C PRO A 11 8.32 3.69 26.12
N ASN A 12 7.40 2.74 26.30
CA ASN A 12 7.57 1.55 27.15
C ASN A 12 8.77 0.66 26.77
N ALA A 13 9.51 0.22 27.78
CA ALA A 13 10.33 -0.99 27.72
C ALA A 13 9.43 -2.25 27.80
N PRO A 14 9.88 -3.43 27.30
CA PRO A 14 9.11 -4.68 27.41
C PRO A 14 8.94 -5.12 28.86
N ALA A 15 7.79 -5.73 29.17
CA ALA A 15 7.40 -6.07 30.54
C ALA A 15 8.09 -7.35 31.06
N THR A 16 8.84 -7.24 32.16
CA THR A 16 9.39 -8.38 32.90
C THR A 16 8.34 -8.94 33.88
N TYR A 17 7.88 -10.17 33.66
CA TYR A 17 7.08 -10.90 34.66
C TYR A 17 7.94 -11.25 35.89
N SER A 18 7.42 -10.97 37.09
CA SER A 18 8.07 -11.34 38.35
C SER A 18 7.53 -12.68 38.89
N GLN A 19 8.42 -13.60 39.25
CA GLN A 19 8.11 -14.73 40.13
C GLN A 19 8.82 -14.58 41.50
N PRO A 20 8.22 -15.07 42.60
CA PRO A 20 8.80 -14.98 43.93
C PRO A 20 9.95 -15.99 44.14
N SER A 21 10.97 -15.59 44.90
CA SER A 21 11.97 -16.51 45.45
C SER A 21 11.32 -17.47 46.48
N ARG A 22 11.89 -18.63 46.88
CA ARG A 22 13.32 -18.86 47.19
C ARG A 22 13.63 -20.36 47.40
N LYS A 23 14.54 -20.98 46.64
CA LYS A 23 15.37 -22.15 47.06
C LYS A 23 16.41 -22.56 45.99
N GLY A 24 17.62 -22.91 46.43
CA GLY A 24 18.59 -23.73 45.67
C GLY A 24 19.39 -23.08 44.52
N LYS A 25 20.67 -22.72 44.75
CA LYS A 25 21.64 -22.38 43.70
C LYS A 25 22.10 -23.63 42.90
N LYS A 26 21.22 -24.29 42.14
CA LYS A 26 21.65 -25.41 41.25
C LYS A 26 20.76 -25.75 40.03
N ALA A 27 19.82 -24.89 39.64
CA ALA A 27 18.93 -25.14 38.49
C ALA A 27 18.83 -23.92 37.55
N TRP A 28 19.67 -23.87 36.51
CA TRP A 28 19.61 -22.81 35.48
C TRP A 28 20.00 -23.35 34.08
N ARG A 29 19.33 -24.42 33.64
CA ARG A 29 19.59 -25.12 32.36
C ARG A 29 18.40 -25.87 31.72
N LYS A 30 17.13 -25.64 32.12
CA LYS A 30 16.00 -26.45 31.60
C LYS A 30 14.68 -25.76 31.23
N ASN A 31 14.30 -24.62 31.81
CA ASN A 31 12.98 -24.03 31.56
C ASN A 31 13.12 -22.58 31.06
N VAL A 32 13.64 -22.42 29.84
CA VAL A 32 13.29 -21.28 28.99
C VAL A 32 12.30 -21.83 27.99
N ASP A 33 11.09 -21.28 27.98
CA ASP A 33 10.08 -21.67 27.00
C ASP A 33 10.41 -20.99 25.67
N VAL A 34 11.09 -21.72 24.79
CA VAL A 34 11.44 -21.28 23.44
C VAL A 34 10.34 -21.60 22.42
N THR A 35 9.25 -22.25 22.83
CA THR A 35 8.22 -22.76 21.91
C THR A 35 7.62 -21.63 21.06
N GLU A 36 7.32 -20.47 21.63
CA GLU A 36 6.80 -19.30 20.88
C GLU A 36 7.82 -18.75 19.84
N VAL A 37 9.12 -18.95 20.08
CA VAL A 37 10.20 -18.54 19.15
C VAL A 37 10.46 -19.62 18.11
N GLU A 38 10.39 -20.90 18.48
CA GLU A 38 10.57 -22.05 17.58
C GLU A 38 9.37 -22.22 16.66
N GLU A 39 8.13 -22.10 17.16
CA GLU A 39 6.91 -22.02 16.36
C GLU A 39 6.94 -20.82 15.40
N GLY A 40 7.32 -19.63 15.87
CA GLY A 40 7.46 -18.45 15.02
C GLY A 40 8.55 -18.58 13.96
N LEU A 41 9.64 -19.33 14.24
CA LEU A 41 10.69 -19.62 13.26
C LEU A 41 10.28 -20.74 12.30
N GLU A 42 9.51 -21.73 12.73
CA GLU A 42 8.92 -22.75 11.86
C GLU A 42 7.83 -22.18 10.95
N GLU A 43 6.98 -21.28 11.45
CA GLU A 43 5.95 -20.60 10.66
C GLU A 43 6.60 -19.69 9.62
N LEU A 44 7.62 -18.90 10.00
CA LEU A 44 8.42 -18.12 9.07
C LEU A 44 9.15 -19.01 8.04
N ASN A 45 9.70 -20.16 8.44
CA ASN A 45 10.34 -21.08 7.51
C ASN A 45 9.32 -21.76 6.57
N LYS A 46 8.10 -22.04 7.03
CA LYS A 46 6.98 -22.50 6.17
C LYS A 46 6.58 -21.42 5.17
N GLU A 47 6.36 -20.16 5.61
CA GLU A 47 6.12 -19.03 4.70
C GLU A 47 7.25 -18.86 3.67
N ILE A 48 8.53 -19.06 4.06
CA ILE A 48 9.69 -19.03 3.15
C ILE A 48 9.69 -20.19 2.15
N ILE A 49 9.37 -21.42 2.60
CA ILE A 49 9.33 -22.63 1.76
C ILE A 49 8.16 -22.57 0.76
N GLU A 50 7.03 -21.95 1.14
CA GLU A 50 5.82 -21.82 0.30
C GLU A 50 5.88 -20.64 -0.69
N GLY A 51 6.81 -19.68 -0.54
CA GLY A 51 7.03 -18.61 -1.52
C GLY A 51 7.62 -17.29 -1.01
N GLY A 52 7.76 -17.13 0.30
CA GLY A 52 8.37 -15.97 0.95
C GLY A 52 7.41 -14.80 1.21
N VAL A 53 7.97 -13.73 1.79
CA VAL A 53 7.28 -12.55 2.36
C VAL A 53 6.48 -11.69 1.35
N VAL A 54 6.32 -12.17 0.11
CA VAL A 54 5.53 -11.53 -0.96
C VAL A 54 4.45 -12.47 -1.51
N ALA A 55 4.05 -13.48 -0.73
CA ALA A 55 2.81 -14.22 -0.98
C ALA A 55 1.59 -13.29 -0.86
N GLU A 56 0.77 -13.20 -1.92
CA GLU A 56 -0.46 -12.41 -1.88
C GLU A 56 -1.53 -13.10 -1.01
N ARG A 57 -1.58 -12.75 0.28
CA ARG A 57 -2.63 -13.24 1.21
C ARG A 57 -4.03 -13.05 0.62
N PRO A 58 -4.92 -14.05 0.70
CA PRO A 58 -6.22 -14.03 0.04
C PRO A 58 -7.14 -12.95 0.63
N SER A 59 -8.05 -12.43 -0.19
CA SER A 59 -8.87 -11.23 0.13
C SER A 59 -9.79 -11.38 1.35
N ASP A 60 -9.95 -12.58 1.90
CA ASP A 60 -10.74 -12.84 3.09
C ASP A 60 -9.95 -12.80 4.40
N GLU A 61 -8.64 -13.07 4.42
CA GLU A 61 -7.82 -12.74 5.61
C GLU A 61 -7.81 -11.23 5.86
N LEU A 62 -7.88 -10.45 4.77
CA LEU A 62 -7.62 -9.02 4.73
C LEU A 62 -8.85 -8.14 5.04
N PHE A 63 -10.07 -8.60 4.73
CA PHE A 63 -11.27 -7.75 4.75
C PHE A 63 -12.42 -8.38 5.56
N THR A 64 -12.88 -7.73 6.64
CA THR A 64 -14.09 -8.14 7.38
C THR A 64 -15.16 -7.05 7.34
N LEU A 65 -16.15 -7.22 6.47
CA LEU A 65 -17.28 -6.29 6.31
C LEU A 65 -18.26 -6.37 7.50
N ASP A 66 -18.70 -5.22 8.00
CA ASP A 66 -19.96 -5.11 8.77
C ASP A 66 -21.13 -4.86 7.82
N THR A 67 -22.24 -5.56 8.06
CA THR A 67 -23.44 -5.59 7.22
C THR A 67 -24.69 -5.11 7.97
N VAL A 68 -24.58 -4.83 9.27
CA VAL A 68 -25.72 -4.42 10.13
C VAL A 68 -25.70 -2.92 10.42
N GLY A 69 -24.50 -2.35 10.62
CA GLY A 69 -24.33 -0.93 10.92
C GLY A 69 -24.58 -0.63 12.40
N ASP A 70 -23.55 -0.17 13.09
CA ASP A 70 -23.64 0.13 14.52
C ASP A 70 -24.43 1.43 14.77
N ALA A 71 -25.65 1.29 15.28
CA ALA A 71 -26.54 2.40 15.61
C ALA A 71 -26.03 3.32 16.75
N SER A 72 -24.95 2.94 17.44
CA SER A 72 -24.28 3.81 18.42
C SER A 72 -23.31 4.83 17.78
N ILE A 73 -22.92 4.64 16.51
CA ILE A 73 -22.07 5.59 15.78
C ILE A 73 -22.94 6.77 15.29
N PRO A 74 -22.73 7.99 15.81
CA PRO A 74 -23.46 9.15 15.32
C PRO A 74 -22.99 9.49 13.91
N LYS A 75 -23.90 9.50 12.92
CA LYS A 75 -23.63 10.04 11.57
C LYS A 75 -23.21 11.51 11.69
N ARG A 76 -21.89 11.77 11.70
CA ARG A 76 -21.29 13.10 11.81
C ARG A 76 -21.39 13.83 10.47
N PHE A 77 -22.58 14.35 10.17
CA PHE A 77 -22.72 15.39 9.15
C PHE A 77 -21.82 16.60 9.52
N PRO A 78 -21.11 17.21 8.56
CA PRO A 78 -20.27 18.37 8.84
C PRO A 78 -21.11 19.53 9.38
N LYS A 79 -20.72 20.06 10.56
CA LYS A 79 -21.52 21.04 11.33
C LYS A 79 -21.47 22.48 10.78
N HIS A 80 -21.31 22.64 9.47
CA HIS A 80 -21.03 23.94 8.83
C HIS A 80 -22.08 24.43 7.81
N THR A 81 -23.29 23.88 7.84
CA THR A 81 -24.46 24.43 7.08
C THR A 81 -25.65 24.78 7.98
N SER A 82 -25.42 25.61 9.02
CA SER A 82 -26.51 26.27 9.77
C SER A 82 -26.11 27.63 10.37
N LYS A 83 -25.58 28.52 9.51
CA LYS A 83 -25.61 29.98 9.74
C LYS A 83 -26.11 30.68 8.47
N PRO A 84 -27.06 31.62 8.56
CA PRO A 84 -27.41 32.48 7.42
C PRO A 84 -26.24 33.39 7.06
N LEU A 85 -26.25 33.92 5.84
CA LEU A 85 -25.22 34.83 5.35
C LEU A 85 -25.40 36.23 5.94
N LYS A 86 -24.28 36.91 6.21
CA LYS A 86 -24.23 38.28 6.76
C LYS A 86 -24.91 39.36 5.91
N ALA A 87 -25.32 39.05 4.68
CA ALA A 87 -26.02 39.97 3.80
C ALA A 87 -27.40 40.37 4.37
N ASP A 88 -28.15 39.42 4.92
CA ASP A 88 -29.52 39.68 5.38
C ASP A 88 -29.53 40.47 6.70
N GLU A 89 -28.52 40.29 7.57
CA GLU A 89 -28.29 41.17 8.73
C GLU A 89 -28.04 42.62 8.29
N ILE A 90 -27.29 42.84 7.21
CA ILE A 90 -26.99 44.16 6.65
C ILE A 90 -28.23 44.78 5.96
N ILE A 91 -29.12 43.97 5.40
CA ILE A 91 -30.37 44.44 4.77
C ILE A 91 -31.42 44.79 5.85
N ALA A 92 -31.61 43.94 6.86
CA ALA A 92 -32.51 44.22 7.99
C ALA A 92 -32.07 45.46 8.80
N ALA A 93 -30.75 45.68 8.93
CA ALA A 93 -30.20 46.89 9.58
C ALA A 93 -30.39 48.18 8.77
N ARG A 94 -30.88 48.13 7.52
CA ARG A 94 -31.10 49.30 6.65
C ARG A 94 -32.55 49.79 6.61
N SER A 95 -33.51 49.06 7.19
CA SER A 95 -34.95 49.34 7.08
C SER A 95 -35.60 49.81 8.40
N ALA A 96 -34.95 50.73 9.13
CA ALA A 96 -35.54 51.45 10.25
C ALA A 96 -34.98 52.88 10.31
N VAL A 97 -35.72 53.85 9.75
CA VAL A 97 -35.33 55.28 9.78
C VAL A 97 -35.72 55.87 11.15
N PRO A 98 -34.77 56.40 11.95
CA PRO A 98 -35.10 57.09 13.19
C PRO A 98 -35.72 58.46 12.90
N ALA A 99 -36.64 58.90 13.76
CA ALA A 99 -37.31 60.19 13.61
C ALA A 99 -36.33 61.38 13.76
N VAL A 100 -36.44 62.37 12.88
CA VAL A 100 -35.57 63.55 12.86
C VAL A 100 -35.97 64.55 13.96
N PRO A 101 -35.07 64.98 14.86
CA PRO A 101 -35.37 66.03 15.82
C PRO A 101 -35.43 67.41 15.16
N LEU A 102 -36.52 68.15 15.36
CA LEU A 102 -36.61 69.55 14.93
C LEU A 102 -35.90 70.48 15.94
N ARG A 103 -34.65 70.90 15.66
CA ARG A 103 -34.19 72.26 16.03
C ARG A 103 -32.91 72.75 15.33
N LYS A 104 -33.03 73.96 14.74
CA LYS A 104 -32.01 74.95 14.37
C LYS A 104 -30.78 74.52 13.54
N ARG A 105 -30.81 74.89 12.25
CA ARG A 105 -29.64 75.33 11.47
C ARG A 105 -29.10 76.67 12.01
N PRO A 106 -27.82 77.01 11.78
CA PRO A 106 -27.43 77.88 10.65
C PRO A 106 -26.81 77.07 9.50
N GLY A 107 -26.83 77.48 8.22
CA GLY A 107 -26.68 78.84 7.70
C GLY A 107 -25.42 78.82 6.80
N ASP A 108 -25.39 78.01 5.75
CA ASP A 108 -25.97 78.28 4.42
C ASP A 108 -25.06 79.15 3.54
N LYS A 109 -24.56 78.54 2.45
CA LYS A 109 -24.23 79.18 1.18
C LYS A 109 -24.38 78.17 0.05
N THR A 110 -25.57 78.15 -0.56
CA THR A 110 -25.71 77.79 -1.98
C THR A 110 -24.94 78.79 -2.85
N THR A 111 -24.23 78.30 -3.86
CA THR A 111 -24.43 78.60 -5.30
C THR A 111 -23.42 77.85 -6.18
N ASP A 112 -23.92 77.38 -7.32
CA ASP A 112 -23.32 77.35 -8.65
C ASP A 112 -21.89 76.85 -8.89
N GLY A 113 -21.81 75.78 -9.70
CA GLY A 113 -20.88 75.73 -10.83
C GLY A 113 -19.45 75.22 -10.58
N ILE A 114 -19.20 73.97 -10.98
CA ILE A 114 -17.88 73.45 -11.39
C ILE A 114 -16.78 73.57 -10.31
N ILE A 115 -16.61 72.52 -9.49
CA ILE A 115 -15.41 72.37 -8.65
C ILE A 115 -14.39 71.45 -9.37
N PRO A 116 -13.10 71.84 -9.52
CA PRO A 116 -12.15 71.08 -10.33
C PRO A 116 -11.64 69.79 -9.64
N ALA A 117 -11.08 68.88 -10.44
CA ALA A 117 -10.27 67.77 -9.95
C ALA A 117 -9.11 68.31 -9.09
N LYS A 118 -9.16 68.03 -7.77
CA LYS A 118 -8.29 68.65 -6.79
C LYS A 118 -6.85 68.12 -6.93
N ARG A 119 -5.95 68.98 -7.41
CA ARG A 119 -4.50 68.68 -7.57
C ARG A 119 -3.93 67.98 -6.33
N LEU A 120 -3.62 66.70 -6.45
CA LEU A 120 -2.64 66.05 -5.58
C LEU A 120 -1.27 66.64 -5.90
N ARG A 121 -0.75 67.49 -5.01
CA ARG A 121 0.62 68.01 -5.14
C ARG A 121 1.59 66.89 -4.78
N THR A 122 2.23 66.35 -5.80
CA THR A 122 3.29 65.36 -5.71
C THR A 122 4.48 65.88 -4.90
N GLN A 123 4.94 65.08 -3.93
CA GLN A 123 6.29 65.17 -3.34
C GLN A 123 6.95 63.79 -3.17
N TYR A 124 6.50 62.80 -3.95
CA TYR A 124 7.19 61.52 -4.07
C TYR A 124 7.05 60.97 -5.50
N VAL A 125 8.14 61.02 -6.27
CA VAL A 125 8.27 60.26 -7.52
C VAL A 125 8.77 58.87 -7.13
N THR A 126 8.13 57.80 -7.60
CA THR A 126 8.58 56.46 -7.23
C THR A 126 9.94 56.16 -7.87
N HIS A 127 10.77 55.33 -7.22
CA HIS A 127 12.11 55.00 -7.76
C HIS A 127 12.04 54.29 -9.13
N LYS A 128 10.90 53.68 -9.46
CA LYS A 128 10.60 53.08 -10.77
C LYS A 128 10.33 54.16 -11.83
N GLU A 129 9.54 55.19 -11.51
CA GLU A 129 9.34 56.35 -12.38
C GLU A 129 10.62 57.16 -12.55
N LEU A 130 11.42 57.35 -11.48
CA LEU A 130 12.71 58.03 -11.56
C LEU A 130 13.68 57.32 -12.53
N ASN A 131 13.72 55.98 -12.50
CA ASN A 131 14.54 55.18 -13.41
C ASN A 131 13.98 55.11 -14.85
N ARG A 132 12.68 55.42 -15.07
CA ARG A 132 12.08 55.59 -16.40
C ARG A 132 12.34 56.99 -16.95
N LEU A 133 12.16 58.02 -16.12
CA LEU A 133 12.46 59.42 -16.44
C LEU A 133 13.94 59.65 -16.72
N ARG A 134 14.86 58.94 -16.03
CA ARG A 134 16.28 58.91 -16.38
C ARG A 134 16.49 58.37 -17.79
N ARG A 135 16.07 57.13 -18.09
CA ARG A 135 16.18 56.57 -19.46
C ARG A 135 15.58 57.46 -20.56
N VAL A 136 14.45 58.12 -20.29
CA VAL A 136 13.83 59.09 -21.21
C VAL A 136 14.68 60.36 -21.39
N ALA A 137 15.36 60.84 -20.34
CA ALA A 137 16.28 61.97 -20.40
C ALA A 137 17.65 61.59 -21.01
N ASP A 138 18.09 60.34 -20.83
CA ASP A 138 19.29 59.73 -21.41
C ASP A 138 19.08 59.36 -22.90
N GLY A 139 17.97 59.80 -23.53
CA GLY A 139 17.67 59.63 -24.95
C GLY A 139 16.96 58.32 -25.34
N HIS A 140 16.92 57.33 -24.46
CA HIS A 140 16.30 56.03 -24.73
C HIS A 140 14.77 56.06 -24.54
N HIS A 141 14.05 56.40 -25.61
CA HIS A 141 12.60 56.30 -25.67
C HIS A 141 12.14 54.87 -25.97
N GLU A 142 11.04 54.43 -25.33
CA GLU A 142 10.42 53.10 -25.49
C GLU A 142 9.81 52.86 -26.89
N SER A 143 10.01 53.78 -27.84
CA SER A 143 9.53 53.73 -29.22
C SER A 143 10.66 53.84 -30.27
N THR A 144 11.93 53.85 -29.85
CA THR A 144 13.07 53.85 -30.80
C THR A 144 13.33 52.41 -31.24
N ILE A 145 12.91 52.07 -32.46
CA ILE A 145 13.21 50.79 -33.09
C ILE A 145 14.64 50.86 -33.65
N GLU A 146 15.58 50.19 -33.00
CA GLU A 146 16.90 49.94 -33.59
C GLU A 146 16.76 48.86 -34.67
N VAL A 147 17.05 49.23 -35.92
CA VAL A 147 17.09 48.30 -37.04
C VAL A 147 18.45 47.63 -37.05
N VAL A 148 18.49 46.37 -36.63
CA VAL A 148 19.68 45.50 -36.73
C VAL A 148 19.52 44.60 -37.95
N ASP A 149 20.44 44.71 -38.91
CA ASP A 149 20.41 43.88 -40.13
C ASP A 149 20.61 42.40 -39.80
N ALA A 150 19.76 41.55 -40.38
CA ALA A 150 19.69 40.13 -40.05
C ALA A 150 20.67 39.28 -40.89
N SER A 151 21.92 39.17 -40.45
CA SER A 151 22.86 38.15 -40.96
C SER A 151 22.54 36.78 -40.35
N TYR A 152 21.68 36.00 -41.02
CA TYR A 152 21.28 34.66 -40.57
C TYR A 152 22.29 33.58 -40.98
N ASP A 153 23.05 33.05 -40.03
CA ASP A 153 23.92 31.87 -40.22
C ASP A 153 23.12 30.57 -39.92
N PRO A 154 22.87 29.70 -40.91
CA PRO A 154 22.11 28.47 -40.72
C PRO A 154 22.86 27.35 -39.98
N TRP A 155 24.13 27.56 -39.57
CA TRP A 155 24.93 26.59 -38.81
C TRP A 155 25.28 27.04 -37.39
N ALA A 156 24.87 28.23 -36.97
CA ALA A 156 25.00 28.69 -35.59
C ALA A 156 24.04 27.90 -34.68
N ALA A 157 24.56 27.29 -33.62
CA ALA A 157 23.73 26.65 -32.59
C ALA A 157 22.98 27.72 -31.77
N GLU A 158 21.70 27.48 -31.45
CA GLU A 158 20.93 28.38 -30.59
C GLU A 158 21.62 28.56 -29.22
N PRO A 159 21.98 29.79 -28.83
CA PRO A 159 22.56 30.02 -27.51
C PRO A 159 21.49 29.77 -26.44
N GLN A 160 21.74 28.81 -25.56
CA GLN A 160 20.92 28.68 -24.35
C GLN A 160 21.07 29.97 -23.52
N PRO A 161 19.99 30.46 -22.89
CA PRO A 161 20.06 31.69 -22.11
C PRO A 161 21.04 31.51 -20.96
N GLU A 162 22.15 32.26 -20.97
CA GLU A 162 23.09 32.30 -19.87
C GLU A 162 22.35 32.73 -18.61
N LYS A 163 22.36 31.86 -17.60
CA LYS A 163 22.06 32.30 -16.24
C LYS A 163 23.27 33.08 -15.76
N GLU A 164 23.11 34.39 -15.59
CA GLU A 164 24.03 35.15 -14.76
C GLU A 164 24.04 34.54 -13.35
N ASP A 165 25.06 33.75 -13.03
CA ASP A 165 25.35 33.34 -11.67
C ASP A 165 25.82 34.58 -10.90
N VAL A 166 24.84 35.35 -10.40
CA VAL A 166 25.07 36.56 -9.62
C VAL A 166 25.78 36.18 -8.32
N VAL A 167 27.10 36.23 -8.34
CA VAL A 167 27.97 36.04 -7.18
C VAL A 167 27.66 37.12 -6.15
N HIS A 168 26.83 36.77 -5.16
CA HIS A 168 26.56 37.62 -4.01
C HIS A 168 27.82 37.75 -3.14
N ASP A 169 28.65 38.77 -3.40
CA ASP A 169 29.74 39.15 -2.50
C ASP A 169 29.19 39.80 -1.22
N THR A 170 28.83 38.96 -0.26
CA THR A 170 28.26 39.35 1.04
C THR A 170 29.25 40.07 1.97
N ARG A 171 30.52 40.23 1.56
CA ARG A 171 31.62 40.74 2.40
C ARG A 171 31.55 42.23 2.71
N ASN A 172 30.79 43.01 1.93
CA ASN A 172 30.78 44.48 2.01
C ASN A 172 29.40 45.10 2.32
N ASP A 173 28.40 44.29 2.64
CA ASP A 173 27.03 44.76 2.91
C ASP A 173 26.94 45.47 4.28
N LYS A 174 27.14 46.80 4.26
CA LYS A 174 27.07 47.67 5.44
C LYS A 174 25.64 47.66 6.01
N LYS A 175 25.42 46.82 7.03
CA LYS A 175 24.15 46.63 7.76
C LYS A 175 23.39 47.95 7.96
N LYS A 176 22.35 48.17 7.15
CA LYS A 176 21.47 49.34 7.27
C LYS A 176 20.71 49.25 8.60
N ALA A 177 20.95 50.21 9.49
CA ALA A 177 20.20 50.31 10.74
C ALA A 177 18.69 50.40 10.45
N PRO A 178 17.84 49.70 11.23
CA PRO A 178 16.40 49.70 10.99
C PRO A 178 15.82 51.10 11.18
N LYS A 179 14.84 51.47 10.34
CA LYS A 179 14.19 52.80 10.34
C LYS A 179 13.56 53.18 11.69
N THR A 180 13.33 52.22 12.58
CA THR A 180 12.90 52.43 13.97
C THR A 180 13.81 53.38 14.74
N ILE A 181 15.12 53.42 14.46
CA ILE A 181 16.06 54.37 15.10
C ILE A 181 15.76 55.84 14.74
N THR A 182 15.16 56.13 13.58
CA THR A 182 14.81 57.50 13.19
C THR A 182 13.39 57.93 13.58
N HIS A 183 12.61 57.05 14.20
CA HIS A 183 11.32 57.42 14.80
C HIS A 183 11.53 57.79 16.27
N LYS A 184 11.02 58.96 16.70
CA LYS A 184 10.95 59.30 18.13
C LYS A 184 10.15 58.22 18.86
N PRO A 185 10.62 57.67 19.99
CA PRO A 185 9.94 56.58 20.68
C PRO A 185 8.59 57.06 21.21
N ILE A 186 7.51 56.45 20.71
CA ILE A 186 6.15 56.67 21.21
C ILE A 186 6.03 55.96 22.56
N SER A 187 5.81 56.70 23.64
CA SER A 187 5.64 56.08 24.97
C SER A 187 4.35 55.27 25.02
N LEU A 188 4.42 54.04 25.53
CA LEU A 188 3.28 53.11 25.60
C LEU A 188 2.11 53.66 26.42
N SER A 189 2.36 54.62 27.32
CA SER A 189 1.37 55.40 28.06
C SER A 189 0.41 56.21 27.18
N ALA A 190 0.81 56.64 25.99
CA ALA A 190 0.01 57.53 25.14
C ALA A 190 -1.20 56.84 24.46
N ASN A 191 -1.23 55.50 24.43
CA ASN A 191 -2.26 54.71 23.73
C ASN A 191 -3.36 54.14 24.65
N GLY A 192 -3.39 54.51 25.94
CA GLY A 192 -4.46 54.16 26.89
C GLY A 192 -4.65 52.66 27.19
N LYS A 193 -3.81 51.78 26.62
CA LYS A 193 -3.88 50.32 26.83
C LYS A 193 -2.86 49.90 27.89
N HIS A 194 -3.37 49.40 29.01
CA HIS A 194 -2.56 48.91 30.12
C HIS A 194 -1.62 47.79 29.66
N VAL A 195 -0.31 48.05 29.69
CA VAL A 195 0.71 47.03 29.45
C VAL A 195 0.72 46.08 30.66
N PRO A 196 0.59 44.75 30.49
CA PRO A 196 0.68 43.84 31.63
C PRO A 196 2.09 43.91 32.21
N ALA A 197 2.20 44.04 33.54
CA ALA A 197 3.49 44.10 34.20
C ALA A 197 4.26 42.79 33.96
N VAL A 198 5.42 42.88 33.32
CA VAL A 198 6.36 41.75 33.22
C VAL A 198 6.70 41.33 34.63
N GLN A 199 6.38 40.09 35.00
CA GLN A 199 6.83 39.54 36.27
C GLN A 199 8.36 39.61 36.31
N LYS A 200 8.90 40.40 37.23
CA LYS A 200 10.33 40.34 37.54
C LYS A 200 10.61 38.88 37.95
N PRO A 201 11.58 38.18 37.33
CA PRO A 201 11.94 36.85 37.79
C PRO A 201 12.34 36.96 39.27
N THR A 202 11.84 36.04 40.10
CA THR A 202 12.21 35.95 41.51
C THR A 202 13.71 35.64 41.61
N GLY A 203 14.51 36.68 41.81
CA GLY A 203 15.96 36.63 41.72
C GLY A 203 16.60 35.84 42.85
N GLY A 204 16.74 34.53 42.66
CA GLY A 204 17.52 33.68 43.56
C GLY A 204 19.02 33.67 43.24
N TYR A 205 19.40 33.70 41.95
CA TYR A 205 20.76 33.36 41.53
C TYR A 205 21.23 34.17 40.30
N SER A 206 22.52 34.51 40.30
CA SER A 206 23.24 35.12 39.16
C SER A 206 23.30 34.17 37.95
N TYR A 207 23.40 34.74 36.74
CA TYR A 207 23.74 33.99 35.52
C TYR A 207 25.20 33.49 35.53
N ASN A 208 26.05 34.07 36.37
CA ASN A 208 27.39 33.61 36.68
C ASN A 208 27.53 33.49 38.22
N PRO A 209 27.28 32.30 38.81
CA PRO A 209 27.39 32.06 40.26
C PRO A 209 28.85 31.91 40.70
N ALA A 210 29.14 32.20 41.97
CA ALA A 210 30.41 31.80 42.57
C ALA A 210 30.46 30.27 42.82
N PHE A 211 31.65 29.72 43.02
CA PHE A 211 31.82 28.28 43.31
C PHE A 211 31.03 27.84 44.56
N SER A 212 31.00 28.69 45.59
CA SER A 212 30.16 28.52 46.80
C SER A 212 28.67 28.36 46.48
N ASP A 213 28.17 29.09 45.49
CA ASP A 213 26.76 29.09 45.11
C ASP A 213 26.42 27.80 44.35
N TYR A 214 27.40 27.25 43.62
CA TYR A 214 27.31 25.95 42.99
C TYR A 214 27.33 24.80 44.02
N GLU A 215 28.17 24.88 45.05
CA GLU A 215 28.23 23.90 46.14
C GLU A 215 26.96 23.94 47.00
N ALA A 216 26.45 25.14 47.32
CA ALA A 216 25.17 25.32 48.00
C ALA A 216 24.00 24.74 47.19
N ARG A 217 23.95 24.98 45.86
CA ARG A 217 22.94 24.38 44.98
C ARG A 217 23.05 22.86 44.86
N TYR A 218 24.28 22.34 44.78
CA TYR A 218 24.50 20.89 44.69
C TYR A 218 24.05 20.19 45.98
N THR A 219 24.37 20.76 47.14
CA THR A 219 23.91 20.25 48.44
C THR A 219 22.40 20.42 48.63
N GLU A 220 21.78 21.51 48.16
CA GLU A 220 20.32 21.71 48.22
C GLU A 220 19.55 20.68 47.37
N GLU A 221 19.92 20.48 46.10
CA GLU A 221 19.28 19.46 45.26
C GLU A 221 19.61 18.02 45.71
N ALA A 222 20.80 17.76 46.24
CA ALA A 222 21.13 16.46 46.84
C ALA A 222 20.27 16.17 48.09
N ASN A 223 20.10 17.14 48.99
CA ASN A 223 19.22 17.02 50.16
C ASN A 223 17.77 16.79 49.73
N LYS A 224 17.29 17.51 48.71
CA LYS A 224 15.95 17.35 48.12
C LYS A 224 15.72 15.97 47.49
N ALA A 225 16.75 15.36 46.89
CA ALA A 225 16.70 13.97 46.45
C ALA A 225 16.66 12.98 47.63
N VAL A 226 17.42 13.24 48.70
CA VAL A 226 17.38 12.45 49.94
C VAL A 226 16.02 12.53 50.65
N GLU A 227 15.39 13.70 50.71
CA GLU A 227 14.03 13.85 51.27
C GLU A 227 12.97 13.15 50.41
N ALA A 228 13.12 13.14 49.08
CA ALA A 228 12.24 12.35 48.21
C ALA A 228 12.38 10.83 48.47
N GLU A 229 13.60 10.34 48.69
CA GLU A 229 13.86 8.93 49.01
C GLU A 229 13.34 8.55 50.41
N LYS A 230 13.57 9.40 51.42
CA LYS A 230 12.98 9.27 52.76
C LYS A 230 11.44 9.21 52.68
N LYS A 231 10.83 10.04 51.83
CA LYS A 231 9.38 10.03 51.61
C LYS A 231 8.92 8.71 51.00
N ARG A 232 9.62 8.16 50.01
CA ARG A 232 9.29 6.83 49.45
C ARG A 232 9.38 5.73 50.52
N LEU A 233 10.43 5.74 51.33
CA LEU A 233 10.60 4.80 52.44
C LEU A 233 9.50 4.94 53.50
N ALA A 234 9.04 6.16 53.82
CA ALA A 234 7.92 6.38 54.72
C ALA A 234 6.57 5.90 54.13
N GLU A 235 6.37 6.04 52.82
CA GLU A 235 5.20 5.50 52.12
C GLU A 235 5.23 3.95 52.06
N GLU A 236 6.40 3.35 51.86
CA GLU A 236 6.63 1.90 51.96
C GLU A 236 6.37 1.38 53.39
N GLU A 237 6.83 2.11 54.43
CA GLU A 237 6.64 1.72 55.83
C GLU A 237 5.18 1.89 56.28
N ALA A 238 4.47 2.91 55.80
CA ALA A 238 3.02 3.04 55.98
C ALA A 238 2.25 1.89 55.32
N GLU A 239 2.64 1.44 54.12
CA GLU A 239 2.08 0.24 53.49
C GLU A 239 2.45 -1.04 54.24
N ARG A 240 3.64 -1.13 54.88
CA ARG A 240 4.01 -2.25 55.75
C ARG A 240 3.09 -2.32 56.97
N ILE A 241 2.93 -1.22 57.70
CA ILE A 241 2.03 -1.12 58.87
C ILE A 241 0.58 -1.43 58.49
N LYS A 242 0.12 -0.95 57.33
CA LYS A 242 -1.22 -1.23 56.80
C LYS A 242 -1.42 -2.70 56.43
N LYS A 243 -0.41 -3.37 55.88
CA LYS A 243 -0.44 -4.83 55.61
C LYS A 243 -0.38 -5.65 56.90
N GLU A 244 0.39 -5.22 57.88
CA GLU A 244 0.48 -5.84 59.20
C GLU A 244 -0.84 -5.72 59.98
N ALA A 245 -1.48 -4.55 59.94
CA ALA A 245 -2.83 -4.35 60.46
C ALA A 245 -3.89 -5.19 59.74
N ALA A 246 -3.80 -5.30 58.40
CA ALA A 246 -4.69 -6.16 57.62
C ALA A 246 -4.48 -7.65 57.92
N ALA A 247 -3.22 -8.11 58.06
CA ALA A 247 -2.89 -9.47 58.45
C ALA A 247 -3.35 -9.80 59.87
N ARG A 248 -3.21 -8.86 60.82
CA ARG A 248 -3.76 -9.00 62.17
C ARG A 248 -5.28 -9.08 62.18
N SER A 249 -5.96 -8.24 61.39
CA SER A 249 -7.42 -8.30 61.24
C SER A 249 -7.90 -9.57 60.52
N ALA A 250 -7.09 -10.15 59.63
CA ALA A 250 -7.38 -11.43 58.99
C ALA A 250 -7.19 -12.60 59.97
N ALA A 251 -6.08 -12.63 60.72
CA ALA A 251 -5.83 -13.64 61.75
C ALA A 251 -6.85 -13.56 62.91
N GLU A 252 -7.34 -12.37 63.25
CA GLU A 252 -8.42 -12.19 64.24
C GLU A 252 -9.78 -12.66 63.71
N ALA A 253 -10.03 -12.57 62.39
CA ALA A 253 -11.20 -13.16 61.74
C ALA A 253 -11.09 -14.69 61.62
N GLU A 254 -9.94 -15.22 61.20
CA GLU A 254 -9.63 -16.65 61.10
C GLU A 254 -9.69 -17.33 62.48
N ALA A 255 -9.18 -16.68 63.53
CA ALA A 255 -9.33 -17.15 64.91
C ALA A 255 -10.77 -17.05 65.44
N ALA A 256 -11.62 -16.17 64.88
CA ALA A 256 -13.04 -16.10 65.21
C ALA A 256 -13.86 -17.16 64.45
N GLU A 257 -13.51 -17.48 63.20
CA GLU A 257 -14.11 -18.58 62.43
C GLU A 257 -13.70 -19.94 62.99
N ALA A 258 -12.41 -20.17 63.28
CA ALA A 258 -11.94 -21.39 63.95
C ALA A 258 -12.58 -21.59 65.35
N ARG A 259 -12.90 -20.50 66.07
CA ARG A 259 -13.61 -20.54 67.36
C ARG A 259 -15.12 -20.76 67.21
N ALA A 260 -15.69 -20.56 66.02
CA ALA A 260 -17.05 -20.97 65.70
C ALA A 260 -17.09 -22.45 65.26
N GLU A 261 -16.15 -22.89 64.42
CA GLU A 261 -16.05 -24.27 63.95
C GLU A 261 -15.72 -25.27 65.09
N LEU A 262 -14.96 -24.85 66.10
CA LEU A 262 -14.75 -25.59 67.35
C LEU A 262 -15.96 -25.53 68.32
N SER A 263 -17.09 -24.96 67.92
CA SER A 263 -18.30 -24.79 68.75
C SER A 263 -19.56 -25.43 68.14
N GLU A 264 -19.44 -26.20 67.05
CA GLU A 264 -20.56 -26.87 66.37
C GLU A 264 -20.39 -28.42 66.30
N TRP A 265 -19.62 -29.02 67.24
CA TRP A 265 -19.39 -30.48 67.33
C TRP A 265 -19.44 -31.10 68.73
N GLU A 266 -19.83 -30.35 69.75
CA GLU A 266 -20.35 -30.84 71.04
C GLU A 266 -21.69 -30.14 71.30
N GLU A 267 -22.63 -30.79 72.01
CA GLU A 267 -24.07 -30.41 72.15
C GLU A 267 -24.84 -30.48 70.81
N ASP A 268 -25.69 -31.47 70.50
CA ASP A 268 -26.38 -32.44 71.36
C ASP A 268 -26.52 -33.84 70.73
N SER A 269 -26.60 -34.85 71.59
CA SER A 269 -27.13 -36.19 71.28
C SER A 269 -28.27 -36.52 72.22
N GLU A 270 -29.49 -36.75 71.72
CA GLU A 270 -30.47 -37.70 72.30
C GLU A 270 -31.75 -37.82 71.45
N TRP A 271 -32.05 -39.05 71.00
CA TRP A 271 -33.39 -39.72 70.87
C TRP A 271 -34.57 -39.03 70.11
N GLU A 272 -35.57 -39.72 69.54
CA GLU A 272 -35.96 -41.14 69.39
C GLU A 272 -36.85 -41.26 68.10
N GLY A 273 -37.39 -42.45 67.72
CA GLY A 273 -38.68 -42.50 67.00
C GLY A 273 -38.81 -43.22 65.64
N PHE A 274 -38.54 -44.53 65.61
CA PHE A 274 -39.27 -45.60 64.87
C PHE A 274 -40.03 -45.38 63.52
N GLN A 275 -39.71 -46.29 62.58
CA GLN A 275 -40.62 -47.14 61.74
C GLN A 275 -40.96 -46.83 60.26
N SER A 276 -41.06 -47.95 59.51
CA SER A 276 -41.71 -48.22 58.20
C SER A 276 -41.32 -47.42 56.94
N GLY A 277 -40.77 -48.16 55.97
CA GLY A 277 -40.45 -47.70 54.62
C GLY A 277 -41.63 -47.57 53.64
N GLY A 278 -41.28 -47.28 52.39
CA GLY A 278 -42.21 -47.08 51.27
C GLY A 278 -41.48 -46.58 50.02
N GLU A 279 -41.94 -47.03 48.87
CA GLU A 279 -41.36 -46.91 47.54
C GLU A 279 -41.31 -45.47 46.95
N GLU A 280 -40.29 -45.26 46.10
CA GLU A 280 -40.32 -44.52 44.82
C GLU A 280 -40.74 -43.03 44.65
N LEU A 281 -40.28 -42.51 43.49
CA LEU A 281 -40.76 -41.36 42.70
C LEU A 281 -40.29 -39.92 43.01
N LYS A 282 -40.27 -39.14 41.92
CA LYS A 282 -39.58 -37.85 41.71
C LYS A 282 -40.28 -36.67 42.40
N PRO A 283 -39.52 -35.66 42.87
CA PRO A 283 -40.02 -34.30 43.06
C PRO A 283 -39.52 -33.32 41.98
N THR A 284 -40.42 -32.43 41.51
CA THR A 284 -40.09 -31.29 40.65
C THR A 284 -39.57 -30.07 41.44
N VAL A 285 -38.86 -29.16 40.75
CA VAL A 285 -38.26 -27.95 41.33
C VAL A 285 -39.27 -27.09 42.11
N LYS A 286 -39.05 -26.91 43.43
CA LYS A 286 -39.81 -25.97 44.27
C LYS A 286 -39.30 -24.54 44.13
N ARG A 287 -40.20 -23.57 44.37
CA ARG A 287 -39.89 -22.12 44.38
C ARG A 287 -39.02 -21.74 45.59
N PRO A 288 -38.16 -20.71 45.49
CA PRO A 288 -37.38 -20.21 46.63
C PRO A 288 -38.29 -19.55 47.68
N GLU A 289 -38.02 -19.85 48.96
CA GLU A 289 -38.88 -19.45 50.08
C GLU A 289 -38.62 -18.02 50.61
N ARG A 290 -39.51 -17.58 51.51
CA ARG A 290 -39.62 -16.19 51.97
C ARG A 290 -38.69 -15.92 53.16
N LYS A 291 -37.60 -15.18 52.94
CA LYS A 291 -36.57 -14.84 53.96
C LYS A 291 -37.16 -14.44 55.31
N THR A 292 -36.63 -15.05 56.38
CA THR A 292 -37.14 -14.93 57.74
C THR A 292 -36.96 -13.52 58.33
N PRO A 293 -37.70 -13.14 59.40
CA PRO A 293 -37.61 -11.80 60.00
C PRO A 293 -36.19 -11.44 60.46
N ALA A 294 -35.44 -12.39 61.03
CA ALA A 294 -34.05 -12.20 61.45
C ALA A 294 -33.12 -11.87 60.26
N GLN A 295 -33.22 -12.63 59.17
CA GLN A 295 -32.46 -12.39 57.94
C GLN A 295 -32.80 -11.02 57.33
N ARG A 296 -34.08 -10.62 57.34
CA ARG A 296 -34.51 -9.28 56.93
C ARG A 296 -33.87 -8.19 57.79
N ASN A 297 -33.85 -8.33 59.11
CA ASN A 297 -33.28 -7.33 60.02
C ASN A 297 -31.74 -7.24 59.94
N ARG A 298 -31.03 -8.36 59.72
CA ARG A 298 -29.57 -8.36 59.47
C ARG A 298 -29.24 -7.65 58.15
N ALA A 299 -30.03 -7.89 57.09
CA ALA A 299 -29.89 -7.18 55.81
C ALA A 299 -30.29 -5.70 55.88
N LYS A 300 -31.23 -5.32 56.77
CA LYS A 300 -31.65 -3.93 56.98
C LYS A 300 -30.54 -3.11 57.63
N ARG A 301 -29.95 -3.61 58.73
CA ARG A 301 -28.78 -2.98 59.39
C ARG A 301 -27.61 -2.78 58.44
N ARG A 302 -27.23 -3.82 57.65
CA ARG A 302 -26.15 -3.71 56.66
C ARG A 302 -26.40 -2.60 55.61
N LYS A 303 -27.66 -2.38 55.21
CA LYS A 303 -28.05 -1.27 54.30
C LYS A 303 -28.15 0.10 54.98
N GLU A 304 -28.44 0.16 56.26
CA GLU A 304 -28.44 1.43 57.02
C GLU A 304 -27.00 1.91 57.29
N GLU A 305 -26.08 0.98 57.54
CA GLU A 305 -24.64 1.27 57.68
C GLU A 305 -23.99 1.67 56.36
N GLU A 306 -24.29 0.96 55.26
CA GLU A 306 -23.87 1.34 53.90
C GLU A 306 -24.41 2.74 53.50
N ARG A 307 -25.63 3.08 53.93
CA ARG A 307 -26.19 4.44 53.78
C ARG A 307 -25.45 5.47 54.62
N ARG A 308 -25.08 5.15 55.87
CA ARG A 308 -24.34 6.06 56.76
C ARG A 308 -22.98 6.41 56.16
N LEU A 309 -22.22 5.39 55.71
CA LEU A 309 -20.94 5.58 55.01
C LEU A 309 -21.10 6.40 53.72
N LYS A 310 -22.13 6.12 52.92
CA LYS A 310 -22.45 6.92 51.70
C LYS A 310 -22.90 8.34 52.02
N HIS A 311 -23.48 8.59 53.19
CA HIS A 311 -23.86 9.92 53.67
C HIS A 311 -22.65 10.71 54.17
N GLU A 312 -21.78 10.08 54.96
CA GLU A 312 -20.50 10.65 55.43
C GLU A 312 -19.56 10.98 54.25
N ALA A 313 -19.45 10.09 53.26
CA ALA A 313 -18.72 10.36 52.03
C ALA A 313 -19.29 11.55 51.26
N LYS A 314 -20.63 11.67 51.17
CA LYS A 314 -21.29 12.84 50.57
C LYS A 314 -21.08 14.13 51.38
N ILE A 315 -21.07 14.07 52.72
CA ILE A 315 -20.72 15.21 53.57
C ILE A 315 -19.26 15.64 53.33
N ARG A 316 -18.33 14.69 53.25
CA ARG A 316 -16.90 14.98 52.96
C ARG A 316 -16.73 15.64 51.59
N ILE A 317 -17.39 15.12 50.54
CA ILE A 317 -17.39 15.74 49.21
C ILE A 317 -18.02 17.13 49.26
N LYS A 318 -19.14 17.32 49.97
CA LYS A 318 -19.81 18.62 50.12
C LYS A 318 -19.00 19.62 50.93
N LYS A 319 -18.21 19.18 51.92
CA LYS A 319 -17.23 20.02 52.63
C LYS A 319 -16.10 20.45 51.71
N ALA A 320 -15.47 19.52 50.98
CA ALA A 320 -14.42 19.84 50.02
C ALA A 320 -14.93 20.81 48.93
N GLN A 321 -16.15 20.61 48.42
CA GLN A 321 -16.79 21.56 47.51
C GLN A 321 -17.08 22.92 48.16
N ALA A 322 -17.49 22.97 49.43
CA ALA A 322 -17.71 24.23 50.15
C ALA A 322 -16.39 24.97 50.45
N GLU A 323 -15.29 24.26 50.71
CA GLU A 323 -13.94 24.80 50.86
C GLU A 323 -13.39 25.32 49.52
N GLN A 324 -13.60 24.58 48.44
CA GLN A 324 -13.25 25.00 47.08
C GLN A 324 -14.09 26.20 46.62
N ILE A 325 -15.38 26.24 46.97
CA ILE A 325 -16.25 27.42 46.75
C ILE A 325 -15.80 28.60 47.62
N LYS A 326 -15.33 28.40 48.85
CA LYS A 326 -14.73 29.47 49.66
C LYS A 326 -13.42 29.99 49.08
N GLN A 327 -12.57 29.11 48.54
CA GLN A 327 -11.35 29.49 47.84
C GLN A 327 -11.68 30.31 46.58
N ILE A 328 -12.58 29.82 45.72
CA ILE A 328 -13.04 30.52 44.53
C ILE A 328 -13.73 31.86 44.91
N ALA A 329 -14.53 31.90 45.97
CA ALA A 329 -15.15 33.14 46.43
C ALA A 329 -14.12 34.15 46.96
N LYS A 330 -13.03 33.70 47.61
CA LYS A 330 -11.93 34.56 48.05
C LYS A 330 -11.10 35.04 46.86
N GLU A 331 -10.79 34.16 45.91
CA GLU A 331 -10.08 34.50 44.67
C GLU A 331 -10.90 35.46 43.80
N VAL A 332 -12.22 35.27 43.70
CA VAL A 332 -13.14 36.21 43.04
C VAL A 332 -13.21 37.52 43.80
N ALA A 333 -13.30 37.53 45.15
CA ALA A 333 -13.31 38.77 45.93
C ALA A 333 -11.98 39.55 45.82
N GLU A 334 -10.83 38.88 45.80
CA GLU A 334 -9.52 39.49 45.57
C GLU A 334 -9.41 40.03 44.13
N ARG A 335 -9.94 39.30 43.14
CA ARG A 335 -9.98 39.72 41.73
C ARG A 335 -11.00 40.82 41.46
N GLU A 336 -12.08 40.90 42.21
CA GLU A 336 -13.06 41.99 42.21
C GLU A 336 -12.55 43.22 42.95
N ALA A 337 -11.79 43.06 44.05
CA ALA A 337 -11.06 44.16 44.69
C ALA A 337 -10.00 44.75 43.76
N GLN A 338 -9.24 43.92 43.04
CA GLN A 338 -8.33 44.37 41.97
C GLN A 338 -9.10 45.08 40.84
N ARG A 339 -10.26 44.58 40.43
CA ARG A 339 -11.13 45.23 39.44
C ARG A 339 -11.78 46.52 39.95
N ALA A 340 -11.98 46.66 41.25
CA ALA A 340 -12.51 47.85 41.89
C ALA A 340 -11.44 48.95 41.98
N LEU A 341 -10.18 48.61 42.32
CA LEU A 341 -9.04 49.52 42.17
C LEU A 341 -8.90 49.99 40.71
N LEU A 342 -8.90 49.06 39.76
CA LEU A 342 -8.85 49.35 38.32
C LEU A 342 -10.09 50.10 37.77
N ARG A 343 -11.16 50.26 38.57
CA ARG A 343 -12.31 51.14 38.26
C ARG A 343 -12.24 52.48 39.00
N ALA A 344 -11.63 52.54 40.17
CA ALA A 344 -11.45 53.77 40.94
C ALA A 344 -10.43 54.73 40.30
N GLU A 345 -9.48 54.22 39.50
CA GLU A 345 -8.51 55.05 38.77
C GLU A 345 -9.03 55.57 37.41
N GLN A 346 -10.28 55.30 37.01
CA GLN A 346 -10.85 55.81 35.75
C GLN A 346 -12.28 56.36 35.90
N SER A 347 -12.35 57.70 35.84
CA SER A 347 -13.54 58.58 35.76
C SER A 347 -14.51 58.61 36.95
N ASP A 348 -14.47 59.72 37.68
CA ASP A 348 -15.68 60.38 38.17
C ASP A 348 -16.62 60.72 37.00
N ASP A 349 -17.91 60.38 37.08
CA ASP A 349 -19.02 61.30 37.43
C ASP A 349 -20.39 60.54 37.39
N SER A 350 -21.43 61.13 37.98
CA SER A 350 -22.88 60.81 38.07
C SER A 350 -23.59 60.34 36.77
N SER A 351 -24.81 59.74 36.71
CA SER A 351 -25.90 59.27 37.62
C SER A 351 -26.92 58.40 36.79
N THR A 352 -28.04 57.76 37.20
CA THR A 352 -28.57 57.08 38.42
C THR A 352 -29.93 56.39 38.07
N GLU A 353 -30.38 55.33 38.78
CA GLU A 353 -31.70 54.62 38.70
C GLU A 353 -32.09 53.89 37.37
N GLY A 354 -32.94 52.84 37.31
CA GLY A 354 -33.58 52.00 38.35
C GLY A 354 -34.53 50.88 37.80
N ASN A 355 -34.65 49.76 38.56
CA ASN A 355 -35.73 48.74 38.64
C ASN A 355 -36.23 47.84 37.45
N ASP A 356 -35.87 46.55 37.51
CA ASP A 356 -36.71 45.33 37.76
C ASP A 356 -37.73 44.62 36.79
N GLU A 357 -37.82 43.29 37.08
CA GLU A 357 -38.88 42.25 36.92
C GLU A 357 -39.23 41.46 35.61
N MET A 358 -38.84 40.18 35.63
CA MET A 358 -39.62 38.91 35.47
C MET A 358 -40.46 38.52 34.21
N LEU A 359 -39.87 37.58 33.44
CA LEU A 359 -40.37 36.20 33.17
C LEU A 359 -41.86 35.92 32.77
N ARG A 360 -42.10 35.44 31.52
CA ARG A 360 -42.49 34.02 31.22
C ARG A 360 -42.64 33.64 29.72
N ARG A 361 -42.99 32.36 29.49
CA ARG A 361 -42.87 31.54 28.26
C ARG A 361 -43.84 31.88 27.11
N ARG A 362 -43.51 31.34 25.92
CA ARG A 362 -44.20 31.47 24.61
C ARG A 362 -44.75 30.11 24.14
N GLN A 363 -45.85 30.08 23.38
CA GLN A 363 -46.31 28.88 22.66
C GLN A 363 -46.86 29.19 21.24
N LEU A 364 -46.91 28.11 20.46
CA LEU A 364 -47.09 27.97 19.00
C LEU A 364 -48.35 28.59 18.37
N GLY A 365 -48.28 29.04 17.11
CA GLY A 365 -49.43 29.56 16.34
C GLY A 365 -49.19 29.71 14.82
N LYS A 366 -49.42 28.62 14.08
CA LYS A 366 -49.39 28.39 12.61
C LYS A 366 -49.45 29.61 11.64
N PHE A 367 -48.58 29.59 10.61
CA PHE A 367 -48.61 30.47 9.42
C PHE A 367 -49.53 29.95 8.29
N LYS A 368 -49.84 30.82 7.32
CA LYS A 368 -50.27 30.51 5.94
C LYS A 368 -49.35 31.24 4.94
N LEU A 369 -49.14 30.69 3.75
CA LEU A 369 -48.29 31.26 2.70
C LEU A 369 -49.07 32.13 1.71
N PRO A 370 -48.40 33.18 1.20
CA PRO A 370 -48.33 33.50 -0.24
C PRO A 370 -46.87 33.82 -0.66
N GLU A 371 -46.47 34.00 -1.92
CA GLU A 371 -46.82 33.35 -3.21
C GLU A 371 -45.63 33.55 -4.19
N LYS A 372 -45.64 32.88 -5.35
CA LYS A 372 -44.63 32.98 -6.42
C LYS A 372 -44.88 34.20 -7.33
N ASP A 373 -43.98 34.71 -8.17
CA ASP A 373 -42.57 34.43 -8.55
C ASP A 373 -41.99 35.72 -9.20
N LEU A 374 -40.69 35.77 -9.50
CA LEU A 374 -40.19 36.62 -10.59
C LEU A 374 -38.90 36.04 -11.20
N GLU A 375 -38.94 35.66 -12.48
CA GLU A 375 -37.83 35.00 -13.18
C GLU A 375 -36.87 36.01 -13.83
N LEU A 376 -35.57 35.70 -13.85
CA LEU A 376 -34.54 36.52 -14.46
C LEU A 376 -34.29 36.09 -15.92
N VAL A 377 -34.84 36.83 -16.87
CA VAL A 377 -34.58 36.61 -18.31
C VAL A 377 -33.20 37.16 -18.69
N LEU A 378 -32.36 36.31 -19.31
CA LEU A 378 -31.05 36.70 -19.85
C LEU A 378 -31.15 37.08 -21.33
N PRO A 379 -30.44 38.13 -21.81
CA PRO A 379 -30.45 38.54 -23.21
C PRO A 379 -29.98 37.45 -24.19
N ASP A 380 -30.57 37.44 -25.40
CA ASP A 380 -30.38 36.39 -26.41
C ASP A 380 -28.92 36.24 -26.86
N GLU A 381 -28.16 37.33 -26.93
CA GLU A 381 -26.72 37.34 -27.25
C GLU A 381 -25.90 36.47 -26.28
N LEU A 382 -26.32 36.40 -25.01
CA LEU A 382 -25.70 35.55 -24.00
C LEU A 382 -26.12 34.09 -24.16
N GLN A 383 -27.37 33.83 -24.57
CA GLN A 383 -27.84 32.46 -24.85
C GLN A 383 -27.14 31.85 -26.06
N ASP A 384 -26.96 32.60 -27.15
CA ASP A 384 -26.28 32.10 -28.34
C ASP A 384 -24.75 31.97 -28.11
N SER A 385 -24.17 32.82 -27.28
CA SER A 385 -22.80 32.65 -26.77
C SER A 385 -22.64 31.36 -25.96
N LEU A 386 -23.59 31.05 -25.06
CA LEU A 386 -23.60 29.81 -24.27
C LEU A 386 -23.92 28.56 -25.11
N ARG A 387 -24.73 28.69 -26.18
CA ARG A 387 -24.97 27.60 -27.15
C ARG A 387 -23.71 27.28 -27.95
N ARG A 388 -22.96 28.28 -28.39
CA ARG A 388 -21.66 28.10 -29.10
C ARG A 388 -20.56 27.47 -28.21
N LEU A 389 -20.72 27.51 -26.88
CA LEU A 389 -19.83 26.84 -25.92
C LEU A 389 -20.20 25.37 -25.62
N LYS A 390 -21.27 24.82 -26.22
CA LYS A 390 -21.47 23.36 -26.25
C LYS A 390 -20.64 22.74 -27.39
N PRO A 391 -19.73 21.80 -27.10
CA PRO A 391 -19.10 21.00 -28.14
C PRO A 391 -20.09 19.92 -28.62
N GLU A 392 -20.92 20.25 -29.60
CA GLU A 392 -21.51 19.27 -30.54
C GLU A 392 -20.40 18.76 -31.49
N GLY A 393 -19.36 18.18 -30.90
CA GLY A 393 -18.15 17.74 -31.58
C GLY A 393 -18.25 16.29 -32.04
N ASN A 394 -17.53 15.99 -33.12
CA ASN A 394 -17.65 14.70 -33.81
C ASN A 394 -17.16 13.56 -32.88
N LEU A 395 -18.07 12.65 -32.52
CA LEU A 395 -17.91 11.57 -31.52
C LEU A 395 -16.65 10.71 -31.66
N LEU A 396 -16.07 10.59 -32.85
CA LEU A 396 -14.77 9.93 -33.03
C LEU A 396 -13.63 10.85 -32.59
N LYS A 397 -13.59 12.10 -33.09
CA LYS A 397 -12.53 13.06 -32.81
C LYS A 397 -12.45 13.40 -31.33
N ASP A 398 -13.58 13.61 -30.67
CA ASP A 398 -13.59 13.93 -29.23
C ASP A 398 -13.28 12.72 -28.35
N ARG A 399 -13.59 11.49 -28.78
CA ARG A 399 -13.10 10.30 -28.06
C ARG A 399 -11.57 10.16 -28.16
N TYR A 400 -10.95 10.48 -29.30
CA TYR A 400 -9.49 10.54 -29.38
C TYR A 400 -8.90 11.74 -28.62
N ARG A 401 -9.57 12.91 -28.65
CA ARG A 401 -9.08 14.12 -27.98
C ARG A 401 -9.16 13.98 -26.45
N THR A 402 -10.27 13.49 -25.91
CA THR A 402 -10.42 13.16 -24.49
C THR A 402 -9.49 12.02 -24.07
N PHE A 403 -9.20 11.05 -24.95
CA PHE A 403 -8.19 10.00 -24.69
C PHE A 403 -6.77 10.57 -24.56
N PHE A 404 -6.35 11.49 -25.44
CA PHE A 404 -5.07 12.18 -25.30
C PHE A 404 -5.03 13.15 -24.12
N ILE A 405 -6.13 13.87 -23.82
CA ILE A 405 -6.21 14.76 -22.64
C ILE A 405 -6.13 13.95 -21.34
N TYR A 406 -6.86 12.83 -21.23
CA TYR A 406 -6.84 11.96 -20.05
C TYR A 406 -5.43 11.46 -19.76
N ASP A 407 -4.75 10.84 -20.74
CA ASP A 407 -3.39 10.33 -20.56
C ASP A 407 -2.38 11.48 -20.26
N ALA A 408 -2.54 12.64 -20.91
CA ALA A 408 -1.75 13.85 -20.66
C ALA A 408 -2.11 14.62 -19.36
N THR A 409 -3.10 14.17 -18.58
CA THR A 409 -3.41 14.68 -17.23
C THR A 409 -3.10 13.65 -16.14
N THR A 410 -3.33 12.35 -16.39
CA THR A 410 -3.05 11.25 -15.44
C THR A 410 -1.58 11.17 -15.02
N TYR A 411 -0.65 11.62 -15.87
CA TYR A 411 0.78 11.69 -15.55
C TYR A 411 1.30 13.12 -15.33
N LYS A 412 0.42 14.07 -15.01
CA LYS A 412 0.73 15.51 -14.96
C LYS A 412 0.60 16.18 -13.59
N GLU A 413 0.56 15.40 -12.52
CA GLU A 413 0.94 15.89 -11.20
C GLU A 413 2.45 16.19 -11.19
N SER A 414 2.79 17.42 -11.57
CA SER A 414 4.04 18.02 -11.10
C SER A 414 3.95 18.09 -9.58
N ILE A 415 4.67 17.23 -8.88
CA ILE A 415 4.78 17.28 -7.42
C ILE A 415 5.31 18.67 -7.06
N THR A 416 4.42 19.53 -6.56
CA THR A 416 4.78 20.88 -6.10
C THR A 416 5.50 20.73 -4.77
N PHE A 417 6.84 20.70 -4.83
CA PHE A 417 7.69 20.65 -3.65
C PHE A 417 7.40 21.86 -2.75
N GLY A 418 6.76 21.59 -1.62
CA GLY A 418 6.30 22.57 -0.63
C GLY A 418 5.79 21.86 0.61
N ASP A 419 5.37 22.63 1.62
CA ASP A 419 4.93 22.09 2.91
C ASP A 419 3.59 21.35 2.77
N CYS A 420 3.60 20.06 3.12
CA CYS A 420 2.39 19.24 3.15
C CYS A 420 1.67 19.40 4.51
N GLU A 421 0.51 20.04 4.50
CA GLU A 421 -0.41 20.01 5.65
C GLU A 421 -1.08 18.63 5.70
N VAL A 422 -0.92 17.89 6.80
CA VAL A 422 -1.52 16.55 6.98
C VAL A 422 -2.50 16.56 8.15
N SER A 423 -3.70 16.02 7.96
CA SER A 423 -4.67 15.81 9.03
C SER A 423 -4.08 15.00 10.20
N ALA A 424 -4.18 15.54 11.41
CA ALA A 424 -3.83 14.80 12.63
C ALA A 424 -4.63 13.47 12.77
N ALA A 425 -5.84 13.39 12.20
CA ALA A 425 -6.65 12.16 12.20
C ALA A 425 -6.26 11.15 11.10
N ALA A 426 -5.36 11.52 10.16
CA ALA A 426 -4.71 10.57 9.26
C ALA A 426 -3.43 9.98 9.90
N LEU A 427 -2.78 10.73 10.81
CA LEU A 427 -1.57 10.31 11.53
C LEU A 427 -1.89 9.52 12.82
N ASP A 428 -2.89 9.95 13.60
CA ASP A 428 -3.43 9.25 14.77
C ASP A 428 -4.93 8.95 14.57
N PRO A 429 -5.28 7.92 13.77
CA PRO A 429 -6.67 7.59 13.44
C PRO A 429 -7.47 7.14 14.68
N PRO A 430 -8.69 7.70 14.90
CA PRO A 430 -9.50 7.39 16.07
C PRO A 430 -9.91 5.92 16.08
N ARG A 431 -9.94 5.30 17.28
CA ARG A 431 -10.29 3.88 17.44
C ARG A 431 -11.75 3.68 17.79
N GLY A 432 -12.35 2.60 17.30
CA GLY A 432 -13.73 2.23 17.61
C GLY A 432 -14.21 0.95 16.93
N GLY A 433 -15.54 0.82 16.84
CA GLY A 433 -16.22 -0.37 16.33
C GLY A 433 -16.08 -1.62 17.23
N PRO A 434 -16.71 -2.75 16.86
CA PRO A 434 -16.77 -3.96 17.70
C PRO A 434 -15.42 -4.60 18.07
N LYS A 435 -14.32 -4.22 17.41
CA LYS A 435 -12.95 -4.70 17.68
C LYS A 435 -12.00 -3.64 18.23
N ASN A 436 -12.48 -2.41 18.50
CA ASN A 436 -11.68 -1.25 18.94
C ASN A 436 -10.41 -1.00 18.08
N LEU A 437 -10.58 -1.07 16.75
CA LEU A 437 -9.50 -0.86 15.77
C LEU A 437 -9.47 0.60 15.31
N PRO A 438 -8.32 1.08 14.79
CA PRO A 438 -8.26 2.36 14.08
C PRO A 438 -9.31 2.47 12.98
N ILE A 439 -9.90 3.65 12.84
CA ILE A 439 -10.87 4.00 11.79
C ILE A 439 -10.19 5.05 10.90
N ILE A 440 -10.09 4.77 9.60
CA ILE A 440 -9.55 5.73 8.63
C ILE A 440 -10.62 6.80 8.36
N GLU A 441 -10.67 7.82 9.23
CA GLU A 441 -11.56 8.98 9.07
C GLU A 441 -11.00 10.03 8.08
N ALA A 442 -9.68 10.03 7.81
CA ALA A 442 -9.02 10.86 6.79
C ALA A 442 -7.85 10.09 6.14
N LEU A 443 -7.54 10.41 4.88
CA LEU A 443 -6.34 9.96 4.17
C LEU A 443 -5.20 10.97 4.34
N LEU A 444 -3.97 10.56 4.02
CA LEU A 444 -2.79 11.43 4.07
C LEU A 444 -2.85 12.54 2.99
N ASP A 445 -3.49 12.23 1.86
CA ASP A 445 -3.68 13.08 0.68
C ASP A 445 -4.83 14.08 0.79
N ASP A 446 -5.77 13.89 1.73
CA ASP A 446 -7.00 14.70 1.84
C ASP A 446 -6.75 16.21 2.01
N ASP A 447 -5.55 16.60 2.42
CA ASP A 447 -5.13 17.98 2.64
C ASP A 447 -3.97 18.44 1.71
N GLU A 448 -3.43 17.57 0.85
CA GLU A 448 -2.26 17.86 0.00
C GLU A 448 -2.51 18.94 -1.07
N SER A 449 -3.74 19.12 -1.53
CA SER A 449 -4.13 20.15 -2.50
C SER A 449 -5.51 20.76 -2.22
N GLU A 450 -5.84 21.90 -2.82
CA GLU A 450 -7.18 22.49 -2.69
C GLU A 450 -8.27 21.56 -3.28
N GLU A 451 -7.96 20.86 -4.38
CA GLU A 451 -8.84 19.86 -4.99
C GLU A 451 -9.06 18.66 -4.05
N ALA A 452 -8.02 18.17 -3.38
CA ALA A 452 -8.13 17.10 -2.39
C ALA A 452 -8.99 17.52 -1.19
N ARG A 453 -8.83 18.75 -0.68
CA ARG A 453 -9.65 19.32 0.40
C ARG A 453 -11.11 19.46 0.00
N GLN A 454 -11.38 19.84 -1.25
CA GLN A 454 -12.74 19.85 -1.79
C GLN A 454 -13.31 18.43 -1.95
N ASN A 455 -12.48 17.43 -2.28
CA ASN A 455 -12.89 16.02 -2.40
C ASN A 455 -13.17 15.35 -1.04
N LYS A 456 -12.45 15.73 0.02
CA LYS A 456 -12.57 15.20 1.40
C LYS A 456 -13.99 15.26 1.99
N GLU A 457 -14.75 16.31 1.66
CA GLU A 457 -16.12 16.55 2.14
C GLU A 457 -17.20 15.84 1.27
N LYS A 458 -16.80 15.10 0.23
CA LYS A 458 -17.71 14.40 -0.69
C LYS A 458 -18.09 13.00 -0.17
N PRO A 459 -19.23 12.42 -0.60
CA PRO A 459 -19.66 11.10 -0.11
C PRO A 459 -18.64 10.01 -0.43
N ARG A 460 -18.40 9.10 0.53
CA ARG A 460 -17.32 8.10 0.45
C ARG A 460 -17.73 6.87 -0.35
N LEU A 461 -17.06 6.68 -1.49
CA LEU A 461 -17.20 5.54 -2.38
C LEU A 461 -16.00 4.58 -2.19
N VAL A 462 -16.23 3.46 -1.50
CA VAL A 462 -15.23 2.41 -1.32
C VAL A 462 -15.42 1.32 -2.38
N ILE A 463 -14.35 0.95 -3.08
CA ILE A 463 -14.34 -0.07 -4.13
C ILE A 463 -13.40 -1.20 -3.74
N LEU A 464 -13.90 -2.43 -3.64
CA LEU A 464 -13.11 -3.61 -3.27
C LEU A 464 -12.67 -4.39 -4.52
N GLY A 465 -11.36 -4.44 -4.76
CA GLY A 465 -10.69 -5.09 -5.89
C GLY A 465 -10.30 -4.11 -7.01
N GLY A 466 -9.15 -4.35 -7.65
CA GLY A 466 -8.63 -3.56 -8.79
C GLY A 466 -9.00 -4.10 -10.18
N GLY A 467 -10.07 -4.90 -10.29
CA GLY A 467 -10.40 -5.64 -11.50
C GLY A 467 -11.14 -4.85 -12.59
N TRP A 468 -11.54 -5.56 -13.65
CA TRP A 468 -12.26 -5.04 -14.81
C TRP A 468 -13.49 -4.17 -14.49
N GLY A 469 -14.28 -4.54 -13.48
CA GLY A 469 -15.45 -3.76 -13.05
C GLY A 469 -15.04 -2.45 -12.38
N SER A 470 -14.05 -2.48 -11.50
CA SER A 470 -13.53 -1.32 -10.78
C SER A 470 -12.89 -0.29 -11.71
N VAL A 471 -12.05 -0.73 -12.65
CA VAL A 471 -11.40 0.17 -13.62
C VAL A 471 -12.42 0.76 -14.60
N ALA A 472 -13.43 -0.01 -15.00
CA ALA A 472 -14.52 0.51 -15.84
C ALA A 472 -15.42 1.51 -15.11
N LEU A 473 -15.63 1.33 -13.80
CA LEU A 473 -16.31 2.29 -12.92
C LEU A 473 -15.49 3.58 -12.78
N LEU A 474 -14.23 3.48 -12.33
CA LEU A 474 -13.32 4.62 -12.12
C LEU A 474 -13.15 5.50 -13.38
N LYS A 475 -13.08 4.88 -14.57
CA LYS A 475 -12.93 5.59 -15.85
C LYS A 475 -14.14 6.38 -16.33
N GLN A 476 -15.32 6.16 -15.76
CA GLN A 476 -16.57 6.81 -16.17
C GLN A 476 -17.22 7.60 -15.03
N LEU A 477 -16.68 7.51 -13.82
CA LEU A 477 -17.10 8.31 -12.68
C LEU A 477 -16.60 9.75 -12.88
N ASN A 478 -17.42 10.75 -12.56
CA ASN A 478 -16.88 12.11 -12.43
C ASN A 478 -15.95 12.11 -11.19
N PRO A 479 -14.68 12.57 -11.27
CA PRO A 479 -13.83 12.71 -10.09
C PRO A 479 -14.49 13.55 -8.99
N ASP A 480 -15.26 14.55 -9.41
CA ASP A 480 -15.89 15.52 -8.52
C ASP A 480 -17.14 15.08 -7.78
N ASP A 481 -17.69 13.88 -8.02
CA ASP A 481 -18.95 13.46 -7.39
C ASP A 481 -18.76 12.71 -6.05
N TYR A 482 -17.57 12.14 -5.78
CA TYR A 482 -17.32 11.23 -4.65
C TYR A 482 -15.88 11.31 -4.11
N HIS A 483 -15.70 11.02 -2.82
CA HIS A 483 -14.39 10.70 -2.24
C HIS A 483 -14.12 9.21 -2.45
N VAL A 484 -13.19 8.85 -3.34
CA VAL A 484 -13.05 7.46 -3.83
C VAL A 484 -11.87 6.75 -3.20
N THR A 485 -12.11 5.61 -2.55
CA THR A 485 -11.06 4.76 -1.95
C THR A 485 -11.09 3.37 -2.60
N VAL A 486 -10.02 2.98 -3.29
CA VAL A 486 -9.87 1.65 -3.89
C VAL A 486 -9.05 0.76 -2.96
N ILE A 487 -9.59 -0.40 -2.57
CA ILE A 487 -8.95 -1.36 -1.67
C ILE A 487 -8.76 -2.69 -2.39
N SER A 488 -7.52 -3.12 -2.60
CA SER A 488 -7.18 -4.31 -3.37
C SER A 488 -5.92 -4.97 -2.79
N PRO A 489 -5.74 -6.31 -2.88
CA PRO A 489 -4.42 -6.94 -2.69
C PRO A 489 -3.42 -6.51 -3.76
N LYS A 490 -3.90 -6.19 -4.96
CA LYS A 490 -3.08 -5.80 -6.11
C LYS A 490 -3.12 -4.30 -6.31
N ASN A 491 -1.96 -3.67 -6.35
CA ASN A 491 -1.80 -2.23 -6.65
C ASN A 491 -1.77 -1.93 -8.17
N TYR A 492 -2.32 -2.85 -8.97
CA TYR A 492 -2.37 -2.80 -10.43
C TYR A 492 -3.64 -3.45 -10.98
N PHE A 493 -4.04 -3.03 -12.17
CA PHE A 493 -4.99 -3.70 -13.05
C PHE A 493 -4.25 -4.69 -13.95
N LEU A 494 -4.87 -5.83 -14.25
CA LEU A 494 -4.35 -6.83 -15.18
C LEU A 494 -5.30 -7.02 -16.38
N PHE A 495 -4.77 -6.84 -17.59
CA PHE A 495 -5.48 -7.06 -18.85
C PHE A 495 -5.57 -8.57 -19.18
N THR A 496 -6.38 -9.28 -18.39
CA THR A 496 -6.46 -10.76 -18.36
C THR A 496 -6.63 -11.51 -19.70
N PRO A 497 -7.29 -11.00 -20.76
CA PRO A 497 -7.43 -11.75 -22.01
C PRO A 497 -6.10 -12.02 -22.74
N MET A 498 -5.07 -11.21 -22.50
CA MET A 498 -3.74 -11.40 -23.11
C MET A 498 -2.78 -12.20 -22.22
N LEU A 499 -3.24 -12.67 -21.05
CA LEU A 499 -2.39 -13.40 -20.10
C LEU A 499 -1.79 -14.70 -20.66
N PRO A 500 -2.49 -15.50 -21.51
CA PRO A 500 -1.86 -16.63 -22.22
C PRO A 500 -0.64 -16.20 -23.05
N SER A 501 -0.78 -15.15 -23.86
CA SER A 501 0.31 -14.56 -24.66
C SER A 501 1.47 -14.05 -23.80
N ALA A 502 1.20 -13.46 -22.64
CA ALA A 502 2.25 -12.99 -21.73
C ALA A 502 2.94 -14.13 -20.94
N THR A 503 2.29 -15.28 -20.80
CA THR A 503 2.88 -16.46 -20.15
C THR A 503 4.00 -17.06 -21.00
N VAL A 504 3.86 -17.02 -22.33
CA VAL A 504 4.90 -17.52 -23.24
C VAL A 504 5.91 -16.46 -23.69
N GLY A 505 5.58 -15.17 -23.56
CA GLY A 505 6.39 -14.05 -24.07
C GLY A 505 6.07 -13.65 -25.51
N THR A 506 4.84 -13.88 -25.97
CA THR A 506 4.26 -13.16 -27.13
C THR A 506 3.98 -11.70 -26.80
N LEU A 507 3.80 -11.40 -25.51
CA LEU A 507 3.71 -10.08 -24.91
C LEU A 507 4.55 -10.07 -23.62
N GLU A 508 5.05 -8.91 -23.19
CA GLU A 508 5.69 -8.79 -21.89
C GLU A 508 4.67 -8.57 -20.77
N MET A 509 4.93 -9.13 -19.59
CA MET A 509 3.97 -9.10 -18.47
C MET A 509 3.67 -7.67 -18.01
N ARG A 510 4.69 -6.79 -18.02
CA ARG A 510 4.58 -5.35 -17.71
C ARG A 510 3.65 -4.57 -18.66
N SER A 511 3.36 -5.12 -19.83
CA SER A 511 2.56 -4.52 -20.89
C SER A 511 1.06 -4.74 -20.66
N LEU A 512 0.69 -5.76 -19.87
CA LEU A 512 -0.69 -6.04 -19.46
C LEU A 512 -1.13 -5.31 -18.18
N VAL A 513 -0.25 -4.47 -17.63
CA VAL A 513 -0.33 -3.96 -16.25
C VAL A 513 -0.41 -2.46 -16.25
N GLU A 514 -1.43 -1.89 -15.62
CA GLU A 514 -1.52 -0.44 -15.32
C GLU A 514 -1.68 -0.23 -13.80
N PRO A 515 -0.88 0.63 -13.14
CA PRO A 515 -0.97 0.84 -11.67
C PRO A 515 -2.29 1.46 -11.18
N ILE A 516 -2.64 1.19 -9.92
CA ILE A 516 -3.82 1.75 -9.20
C ILE A 516 -3.40 2.27 -7.80
N ARG A 517 -2.21 2.87 -7.66
CA ARG A 517 -1.70 3.39 -6.37
C ARG A 517 -2.50 4.66 -5.96
N ARG A 518 -2.57 5.10 -4.69
CA ARG A 518 -1.76 4.85 -3.47
C ARG A 518 -1.74 3.42 -2.91
N ILE A 519 -0.78 3.18 -2.01
CA ILE A 519 -0.61 1.93 -1.26
C ILE A 519 -0.80 2.23 0.23
N LEU A 520 -1.77 1.58 0.88
CA LEU A 520 -1.83 1.50 2.34
C LEU A 520 -1.06 0.24 2.78
N SER A 521 -0.08 0.37 3.68
CA SER A 521 0.66 -0.80 4.14
C SER A 521 -0.21 -1.67 5.07
N ARG A 522 -0.10 -2.99 4.89
CA ARG A 522 -0.75 -4.01 5.74
C ARG A 522 0.12 -4.44 6.91
N ILE A 523 1.38 -4.04 6.84
CA ILE A 523 2.46 -4.36 7.76
C ILE A 523 2.99 -3.01 8.24
N ASP A 524 3.23 -2.89 9.55
CA ASP A 524 3.91 -1.72 10.11
C ASP A 524 5.42 -1.74 9.83
N ALA A 525 6.15 -0.72 10.30
CA ALA A 525 7.60 -0.64 10.12
C ALA A 525 8.38 -1.68 10.97
N GLN A 526 7.68 -2.56 11.69
CA GLN A 526 8.21 -3.56 12.61
C GLN A 526 7.86 -5.00 12.17
N GLY A 527 7.14 -5.18 11.05
CA GLY A 527 6.80 -6.49 10.49
C GLY A 527 5.44 -7.05 10.92
N LYS A 528 4.61 -6.29 11.64
CA LYS A 528 3.35 -6.79 12.22
C LYS A 528 2.12 -6.41 11.41
N GLU A 529 1.15 -7.33 11.33
CA GLU A 529 -0.13 -7.13 10.64
C GLU A 529 -0.98 -6.02 11.29
N VAL A 530 -1.41 -5.04 10.49
CA VAL A 530 -2.24 -3.91 10.91
C VAL A 530 -3.67 -4.09 10.43
N ARG A 531 -4.64 -4.04 11.35
CA ARG A 531 -6.09 -4.13 11.07
C ARG A 531 -6.79 -2.81 11.40
N PHE A 532 -7.61 -2.31 10.47
CA PHE A 532 -8.34 -1.05 10.58
C PHE A 532 -9.73 -1.15 9.94
N TYR A 533 -10.61 -0.19 10.27
CA TYR A 533 -11.90 0.01 9.62
C TYR A 533 -11.81 1.13 8.57
N VAL A 534 -12.51 0.94 7.44
CA VAL A 534 -12.71 1.98 6.43
C VAL A 534 -14.20 2.30 6.34
N PRO A 535 -14.65 3.53 6.68
CA PRO A 535 -16.04 3.94 6.56
C PRO A 535 -16.42 4.20 5.09
N TYR A 536 -17.69 3.99 4.75
CA TYR A 536 -18.24 4.22 3.42
C TYR A 536 -19.66 4.77 3.47
N ASP A 537 -20.02 5.62 2.50
CA ASP A 537 -21.42 5.93 2.17
C ASP A 537 -21.94 5.02 1.06
N LYS A 538 -21.03 4.53 0.18
CA LYS A 538 -21.31 3.53 -0.86
C LYS A 538 -20.17 2.53 -0.99
N LEU A 539 -20.51 1.25 -1.07
CA LEU A 539 -19.56 0.14 -1.19
C LEU A 539 -19.79 -0.63 -2.50
N VAL A 540 -18.73 -0.84 -3.29
CA VAL A 540 -18.77 -1.64 -4.52
C VAL A 540 -17.86 -2.86 -4.36
N ILE A 541 -18.46 -4.05 -4.34
CA ILE A 541 -17.74 -5.33 -4.24
C ILE A 541 -17.42 -5.82 -5.67
N ALA A 542 -16.14 -5.78 -6.04
CA ALA A 542 -15.64 -6.12 -7.37
C ALA A 542 -14.42 -7.08 -7.32
N VAL A 543 -14.35 -7.92 -6.27
CA VAL A 543 -13.21 -8.80 -5.95
C VAL A 543 -13.05 -10.02 -6.89
N GLY A 544 -13.95 -10.22 -7.84
CA GLY A 544 -13.85 -11.30 -8.83
C GLY A 544 -14.16 -12.70 -8.29
N SER A 545 -13.59 -13.72 -8.94
CA SER A 545 -13.79 -15.14 -8.60
C SER A 545 -12.46 -15.85 -8.38
N VAL A 546 -12.49 -16.95 -7.63
CA VAL A 546 -11.35 -17.86 -7.44
C VAL A 546 -11.59 -19.15 -8.23
N THR A 547 -10.54 -19.93 -8.47
CA THR A 547 -10.65 -21.22 -9.17
C THR A 547 -11.58 -22.20 -8.42
N ASN A 548 -12.17 -23.16 -9.14
CA ASN A 548 -13.01 -24.20 -8.55
C ASN A 548 -12.37 -25.58 -8.75
N PRO A 549 -12.04 -26.32 -7.68
CA PRO A 549 -11.48 -27.67 -7.79
C PRO A 549 -12.51 -28.71 -8.27
N HIS A 550 -13.81 -28.40 -8.28
CA HIS A 550 -14.90 -29.31 -8.66
C HIS A 550 -14.94 -30.66 -7.90
N GLY A 551 -14.23 -30.78 -6.77
CA GLY A 551 -14.09 -32.02 -6.00
C GLY A 551 -12.96 -32.95 -6.48
N VAL A 552 -12.18 -32.53 -7.48
CA VAL A 552 -10.92 -33.19 -7.87
C VAL A 552 -9.86 -32.95 -6.78
N LYS A 553 -9.01 -33.95 -6.57
CA LYS A 553 -7.86 -33.90 -5.66
C LYS A 553 -6.57 -33.64 -6.44
N GLY A 554 -5.54 -33.11 -5.78
CA GLY A 554 -4.23 -32.91 -6.41
C GLY A 554 -4.08 -31.60 -7.19
N LEU A 555 -4.96 -30.61 -6.97
CA LEU A 555 -4.82 -29.30 -7.64
C LEU A 555 -3.59 -28.52 -7.18
N GLU A 556 -3.00 -28.89 -6.03
CA GLU A 556 -1.67 -28.51 -5.58
C GLU A 556 -0.56 -28.91 -6.57
N ASN A 557 -0.78 -29.92 -7.42
CA ASN A 557 0.12 -30.32 -8.51
C ASN A 557 -0.18 -29.58 -9.84
N CYS A 558 -1.13 -28.62 -9.83
CA CYS A 558 -1.51 -27.84 -11.01
C CYS A 558 -1.04 -26.39 -10.91
N PHE A 559 -0.67 -25.82 -12.05
CA PHE A 559 -0.60 -24.38 -12.23
C PHE A 559 -2.00 -23.82 -12.50
N PHE A 560 -2.22 -22.55 -12.16
CA PHE A 560 -3.41 -21.80 -12.56
C PHE A 560 -3.04 -20.75 -13.62
N LEU A 561 -4.02 -20.07 -14.22
CA LEU A 561 -3.76 -18.94 -15.11
C LEU A 561 -4.81 -17.84 -14.86
N LYS A 562 -4.62 -17.12 -13.76
CA LYS A 562 -5.41 -15.97 -13.31
C LYS A 562 -4.58 -14.69 -13.21
N ASP A 563 -3.27 -14.82 -13.03
CA ASP A 563 -2.38 -13.71 -12.67
C ASP A 563 -0.99 -13.72 -13.32
N ILE A 564 -0.26 -12.60 -13.15
CA ILE A 564 1.14 -12.44 -13.55
C ILE A 564 2.05 -13.45 -12.83
N ASN A 565 1.86 -13.66 -11.52
CA ASN A 565 2.70 -14.58 -10.77
C ASN A 565 2.52 -16.02 -11.26
N ASP A 566 1.28 -16.44 -11.53
CA ASP A 566 0.98 -17.71 -12.21
C ASP A 566 1.72 -17.81 -13.55
N ALA A 567 1.63 -16.77 -14.39
CA ALA A 567 2.28 -16.73 -15.69
C ALA A 567 3.82 -16.84 -15.59
N ARG A 568 4.44 -16.26 -14.56
CA ARG A 568 5.88 -16.42 -14.25
C ARG A 568 6.21 -17.85 -13.82
N MET A 569 5.39 -18.44 -12.94
CA MET A 569 5.58 -19.82 -12.46
C MET A 569 5.46 -20.84 -13.59
N ILE A 570 4.45 -20.70 -14.46
CA ILE A 570 4.29 -21.52 -15.66
C ILE A 570 5.50 -21.40 -16.58
N ARG A 571 5.90 -20.16 -16.92
CA ARG A 571 7.03 -19.91 -17.84
C ARG A 571 8.33 -20.54 -17.33
N ASN A 572 8.59 -20.40 -16.03
CA ASN A 572 9.74 -20.98 -15.38
C ASN A 572 9.68 -22.53 -15.37
N GLN A 573 8.51 -23.13 -15.12
CA GLN A 573 8.37 -24.59 -15.12
C GLN A 573 8.49 -25.19 -16.53
N VAL A 574 7.92 -24.55 -17.56
CA VAL A 574 8.08 -24.99 -18.97
C VAL A 574 9.55 -24.99 -19.37
N ILE A 575 10.29 -23.93 -19.07
CA ILE A 575 11.75 -23.86 -19.34
C ILE A 575 12.49 -24.93 -18.52
N LYS A 576 12.20 -25.06 -17.22
CA LYS A 576 12.81 -26.06 -16.33
C LYS A 576 12.60 -27.49 -16.82
N ASN A 577 11.43 -27.84 -17.36
CA ASN A 577 11.19 -29.16 -17.94
C ASN A 577 12.08 -29.41 -19.17
N MET A 578 12.25 -28.42 -20.05
CA MET A 578 13.15 -28.53 -21.21
C MET A 578 14.62 -28.71 -20.80
N GLU A 579 15.09 -27.94 -19.81
CA GLU A 579 16.45 -28.06 -19.26
C GLU A 579 16.68 -29.45 -18.62
N LEU A 580 15.74 -29.93 -17.79
CA LEU A 580 15.82 -31.26 -17.18
C LEU A 580 15.77 -32.39 -18.22
N ALA A 581 15.00 -32.23 -19.30
CA ALA A 581 14.96 -33.16 -20.42
C ALA A 581 16.28 -33.25 -21.20
N CYS A 582 17.11 -32.20 -21.15
CA CYS A 582 18.44 -32.16 -21.78
C CYS A 582 19.55 -32.82 -20.94
N LEU A 583 19.34 -33.09 -19.66
CA LEU A 583 20.40 -33.67 -18.82
C LEU A 583 20.78 -35.08 -19.30
N PRO A 584 22.09 -35.42 -19.37
CA PRO A 584 22.55 -36.75 -19.79
C PRO A 584 22.16 -37.88 -18.82
N THR A 585 21.72 -37.52 -17.61
CA THR A 585 21.18 -38.44 -16.60
C THR A 585 19.69 -38.76 -16.78
N THR A 586 18.98 -38.01 -17.63
CA THR A 586 17.53 -38.16 -17.81
C THR A 586 17.24 -39.30 -18.79
N LYS A 587 16.49 -40.31 -18.33
CA LYS A 587 16.01 -41.45 -19.12
C LYS A 587 14.89 -41.04 -20.08
N ASP A 588 14.70 -41.76 -21.18
CA ASP A 588 13.71 -41.43 -22.22
C ASP A 588 12.26 -41.40 -21.70
N GLU A 589 11.91 -42.29 -20.76
CA GLU A 589 10.57 -42.30 -20.13
C GLU A 589 10.32 -41.01 -19.33
N GLU A 590 11.32 -40.58 -18.54
CA GLU A 590 11.27 -39.34 -17.77
C GLU A 590 11.34 -38.09 -18.68
N ARG A 591 12.10 -38.18 -19.79
CA ARG A 591 12.17 -37.13 -20.82
C ARG A 591 10.79 -36.87 -21.42
N LYS A 592 10.11 -37.93 -21.87
CA LYS A 592 8.73 -37.87 -22.40
C LYS A 592 7.73 -37.41 -21.35
N ARG A 593 7.87 -37.82 -20.08
CA ARG A 593 7.03 -37.31 -18.99
C ARG A 593 7.22 -35.80 -18.81
N LEU A 594 8.45 -35.32 -18.69
CA LEU A 594 8.77 -33.89 -18.54
C LEU A 594 8.26 -33.02 -19.71
N LEU A 595 8.29 -33.56 -20.92
CA LEU A 595 7.87 -32.90 -22.16
C LEU A 595 6.38 -33.09 -22.52
N SER A 596 5.62 -33.80 -21.67
CA SER A 596 4.16 -33.91 -21.77
C SER A 596 3.49 -32.78 -20.99
N PHE A 597 2.84 -31.87 -21.71
CA PHE A 597 2.12 -30.71 -21.17
C PHE A 597 0.61 -30.92 -21.26
N VAL A 598 -0.09 -30.84 -20.13
CA VAL A 598 -1.55 -31.04 -20.06
C VAL A 598 -2.26 -29.73 -19.69
N VAL A 599 -3.37 -29.45 -20.38
CA VAL A 599 -4.28 -28.34 -20.07
C VAL A 599 -5.66 -28.91 -19.72
N SER A 600 -6.11 -28.69 -18.49
CA SER A 600 -7.45 -29.04 -18.01
C SER A 600 -8.40 -27.86 -18.24
N GLY A 601 -9.33 -28.01 -19.19
CA GLY A 601 -10.40 -27.07 -19.51
C GLY A 601 -10.37 -26.54 -20.94
N GLY A 602 -11.29 -27.00 -21.79
CA GLY A 602 -11.47 -26.51 -23.17
C GLY A 602 -12.19 -25.16 -23.27
N GLY A 603 -12.05 -24.26 -22.30
CA GLY A 603 -12.54 -22.88 -22.39
C GLY A 603 -11.54 -21.95 -23.10
N PRO A 604 -11.90 -20.70 -23.43
CA PRO A 604 -11.02 -19.77 -24.17
C PRO A 604 -9.61 -19.69 -23.58
N THR A 605 -9.46 -19.45 -22.27
CA THR A 605 -8.15 -19.36 -21.61
C THR A 605 -7.29 -20.62 -21.74
N GLY A 606 -7.89 -21.81 -21.73
CA GLY A 606 -7.17 -23.07 -21.90
C GLY A 606 -6.80 -23.35 -23.36
N VAL A 607 -7.69 -23.02 -24.30
CA VAL A 607 -7.46 -23.12 -25.75
C VAL A 607 -6.37 -22.12 -26.20
N GLU A 608 -6.49 -20.85 -25.82
CA GLU A 608 -5.52 -19.80 -26.14
C GLU A 608 -4.14 -20.10 -25.54
N PHE A 609 -4.08 -20.66 -24.33
CA PHE A 609 -2.83 -21.09 -23.71
C PHE A 609 -2.23 -22.33 -24.40
N ALA A 610 -3.02 -23.36 -24.71
CA ALA A 610 -2.53 -24.55 -25.41
C ALA A 610 -1.91 -24.18 -26.77
N ALA A 611 -2.55 -23.26 -27.51
CA ALA A 611 -2.04 -22.72 -28.76
C ALA A 611 -0.74 -21.90 -28.58
N GLU A 612 -0.71 -20.93 -27.66
CA GLU A 612 0.51 -20.12 -27.41
C GLU A 612 1.67 -20.96 -26.88
N LEU A 613 1.41 -21.99 -26.06
CA LEU A 613 2.41 -22.94 -25.57
C LEU A 613 2.95 -23.81 -26.72
N PHE A 614 2.07 -24.35 -27.57
CA PHE A 614 2.48 -25.10 -28.75
C PHE A 614 3.34 -24.24 -29.71
N ASP A 615 2.91 -23.01 -29.98
CA ASP A 615 3.69 -22.05 -30.77
C ASP A 615 5.07 -21.79 -30.11
N LEU A 616 5.14 -21.56 -28.79
CA LEU A 616 6.41 -21.33 -28.06
C LEU A 616 7.37 -22.51 -28.20
N LEU A 617 6.87 -23.73 -28.01
CA LEU A 617 7.66 -24.95 -28.10
C LEU A 617 8.24 -25.11 -29.52
N ASN A 618 7.41 -24.99 -30.55
CA ASN A 618 7.79 -25.26 -31.94
C ASN A 618 8.49 -24.09 -32.65
N GLU A 619 8.02 -22.85 -32.46
CA GLU A 619 8.60 -21.67 -33.11
C GLU A 619 9.92 -21.23 -32.46
N ASP A 620 10.06 -21.30 -31.13
CA ASP A 620 11.16 -20.64 -30.40
C ASP A 620 12.05 -21.60 -29.62
N LEU A 621 11.51 -22.39 -28.67
CA LEU A 621 12.33 -23.16 -27.74
C LEU A 621 13.13 -24.27 -28.44
N THR A 622 12.55 -24.95 -29.43
CA THR A 622 13.26 -26.00 -30.18
C THR A 622 14.36 -25.48 -31.12
N LYS A 623 14.53 -24.15 -31.28
CA LYS A 623 15.74 -23.55 -31.89
C LYS A 623 16.92 -23.53 -30.92
N ARG A 624 16.65 -23.49 -29.61
CA ARG A 624 17.66 -23.42 -28.53
C ARG A 624 18.00 -24.81 -27.95
N PHE A 625 17.02 -25.71 -27.91
CA PHE A 625 17.19 -27.07 -27.36
C PHE A 625 17.49 -28.15 -28.41
N PRO A 626 18.11 -29.28 -28.02
CA PRO A 626 18.48 -30.37 -28.92
C PRO A 626 17.29 -30.92 -29.73
N ARG A 627 17.54 -31.26 -31.01
CA ARG A 627 16.48 -31.70 -31.95
C ARG A 627 15.69 -32.92 -31.49
N ILE A 628 16.26 -33.81 -30.66
CA ILE A 628 15.56 -34.99 -30.13
C ILE A 628 14.30 -34.60 -29.33
N LEU A 629 14.33 -33.50 -28.56
CA LEU A 629 13.18 -33.10 -27.75
C LEU A 629 11.95 -32.72 -28.60
N ARG A 630 12.16 -32.28 -29.85
CA ARG A 630 11.07 -31.94 -30.80
C ARG A 630 10.12 -33.12 -31.02
N ASN A 631 10.64 -34.34 -30.97
CA ASN A 631 9.90 -35.57 -31.26
C ASN A 631 9.26 -36.19 -30.00
N GLU A 632 9.50 -35.61 -28.82
CA GLU A 632 9.04 -36.13 -27.52
C GLU A 632 8.16 -35.12 -26.75
N ILE A 633 7.94 -33.92 -27.31
CA ILE A 633 6.96 -32.95 -26.82
C ILE A 633 5.54 -33.41 -27.18
N SER A 634 4.64 -33.38 -26.20
CA SER A 634 3.20 -33.57 -26.42
C SER A 634 2.39 -32.50 -25.69
N VAL A 635 1.28 -32.06 -26.30
CA VAL A 635 0.36 -31.07 -25.72
C VAL A 635 -1.05 -31.65 -25.75
N HIS A 636 -1.65 -31.84 -24.57
CA HIS A 636 -2.97 -32.48 -24.42
C HIS A 636 -3.97 -31.49 -23.80
N LEU A 637 -5.17 -31.36 -24.39
CA LEU A 637 -6.25 -30.50 -23.90
C LEU A 637 -7.44 -31.34 -23.45
N ILE A 638 -7.64 -31.46 -22.13
CA ILE A 638 -8.73 -32.25 -21.54
C ILE A 638 -10.00 -31.39 -21.39
N GLN A 639 -11.11 -31.83 -22.00
CA GLN A 639 -12.38 -31.12 -22.01
C GLN A 639 -13.57 -32.02 -21.65
N SER A 640 -14.35 -31.59 -20.64
CA SER A 640 -15.43 -32.39 -20.02
C SER A 640 -16.76 -32.45 -20.79
N ARG A 641 -16.78 -31.95 -22.02
CA ARG A 641 -17.94 -31.90 -22.94
C ARG A 641 -17.51 -32.39 -24.32
N SER A 642 -18.46 -32.57 -25.23
CA SER A 642 -18.21 -33.03 -26.60
C SER A 642 -17.30 -32.10 -27.41
N HIS A 643 -17.28 -30.80 -27.09
CA HIS A 643 -16.47 -29.80 -27.80
C HIS A 643 -15.72 -28.84 -26.88
N ILE A 644 -14.60 -28.29 -27.36
CA ILE A 644 -13.92 -27.10 -26.82
C ILE A 644 -14.67 -25.83 -27.23
N LEU A 645 -14.34 -24.69 -26.62
CA LEU A 645 -15.00 -23.39 -26.85
C LEU A 645 -16.54 -23.49 -26.76
N ASN A 646 -17.06 -24.28 -25.82
CA ASN A 646 -18.49 -24.65 -25.73
C ASN A 646 -19.49 -23.50 -25.43
N THR A 647 -19.06 -22.25 -25.53
CA THR A 647 -19.87 -21.02 -25.47
C THR A 647 -20.00 -20.33 -26.83
N TYR A 648 -19.34 -20.86 -27.86
CA TYR A 648 -19.34 -20.41 -29.24
C TYR A 648 -20.30 -21.28 -30.07
N ASP A 649 -20.53 -20.91 -31.32
CA ASP A 649 -21.21 -21.78 -32.29
C ASP A 649 -20.39 -23.07 -32.56
N GLU A 650 -21.08 -24.19 -32.74
CA GLU A 650 -20.46 -25.51 -32.91
C GLU A 650 -19.52 -25.59 -34.14
N THR A 651 -19.79 -24.81 -35.19
CA THR A 651 -18.90 -24.73 -36.36
C THR A 651 -17.54 -24.11 -36.03
N LEU A 652 -17.50 -23.17 -35.07
CA LEU A 652 -16.26 -22.55 -34.59
C LEU A 652 -15.47 -23.51 -33.69
N SER A 653 -16.17 -24.28 -32.85
CA SER A 653 -15.56 -25.35 -32.04
C SER A 653 -14.91 -26.42 -32.90
N ARG A 654 -15.65 -26.96 -33.88
CA ARG A 654 -15.14 -27.98 -34.82
C ARG A 654 -13.93 -27.46 -35.61
N TYR A 655 -13.96 -26.22 -36.09
CA TYR A 655 -12.81 -25.61 -36.78
C TYR A 655 -11.57 -25.51 -35.89
N ALA A 656 -11.73 -25.19 -34.59
CA ALA A 656 -10.64 -25.17 -33.63
C ALA A 656 -10.10 -26.59 -33.32
N GLU A 657 -10.97 -27.60 -33.25
CA GLU A 657 -10.60 -29.00 -33.06
C GLU A 657 -9.83 -29.56 -34.27
N GLU A 658 -10.33 -29.32 -35.49
CA GLU A 658 -9.63 -29.64 -36.74
C GLU A 658 -8.28 -28.92 -36.87
N LYS A 659 -8.16 -27.69 -36.33
CA LYS A 659 -6.91 -26.93 -36.29
C LYS A 659 -5.93 -27.59 -35.32
N PHE A 660 -6.34 -27.86 -34.08
CA PHE A 660 -5.50 -28.47 -33.05
C PHE A 660 -5.02 -29.86 -33.46
N ALA A 661 -5.85 -30.67 -34.13
CA ALA A 661 -5.44 -31.94 -34.71
C ALA A 661 -4.34 -31.80 -35.80
N ARG A 662 -4.37 -30.74 -36.62
CA ARG A 662 -3.29 -30.43 -37.58
C ARG A 662 -2.03 -29.92 -36.90
N ASP A 663 -2.18 -29.18 -35.80
CA ASP A 663 -1.09 -28.71 -34.95
C ASP A 663 -0.60 -29.78 -33.95
N GLN A 664 -1.03 -31.05 -34.04
CA GLN A 664 -0.62 -32.13 -33.14
C GLN A 664 -0.95 -31.90 -31.64
N ILE A 665 -1.90 -31.01 -31.33
CA ILE A 665 -2.45 -30.80 -29.99
C ILE A 665 -3.60 -31.81 -29.79
N GLU A 666 -3.44 -32.78 -28.87
CA GLU A 666 -4.44 -33.81 -28.65
C GLU A 666 -5.64 -33.27 -27.85
N VAL A 667 -6.79 -33.11 -28.50
CA VAL A 667 -8.02 -32.64 -27.86
C VAL A 667 -8.83 -33.82 -27.32
N LEU A 668 -8.77 -34.02 -26.01
CA LEU A 668 -9.47 -35.07 -25.29
C LEU A 668 -10.84 -34.57 -24.85
N THR A 669 -11.82 -34.64 -25.76
CA THR A 669 -13.23 -34.32 -25.49
C THR A 669 -13.90 -35.43 -24.66
N ASN A 670 -15.10 -35.12 -24.13
CA ASN A 670 -15.88 -35.98 -23.22
C ASN A 670 -15.08 -36.52 -22.01
N SER A 671 -14.03 -35.79 -21.60
CA SER A 671 -13.01 -36.24 -20.65
C SER A 671 -12.99 -35.37 -19.39
N ARG A 672 -13.16 -36.00 -18.23
CA ARG A 672 -13.23 -35.34 -16.92
C ARG A 672 -12.05 -35.79 -16.05
N VAL A 673 -11.20 -34.85 -15.66
CA VAL A 673 -10.15 -35.11 -14.65
C VAL A 673 -10.80 -35.61 -13.35
N LYS A 674 -10.21 -36.66 -12.77
CA LYS A 674 -10.62 -37.31 -11.53
C LYS A 674 -9.67 -36.94 -10.39
N GLU A 675 -8.37 -37.00 -10.65
CA GLU A 675 -7.29 -36.81 -9.66
C GLU A 675 -6.00 -36.43 -10.40
N VAL A 676 -5.15 -35.58 -9.81
CA VAL A 676 -3.89 -35.12 -10.41
C VAL A 676 -2.73 -35.46 -9.47
N PHE A 677 -1.78 -36.27 -9.94
CA PHE A 677 -0.57 -36.64 -9.20
C PHE A 677 0.61 -35.77 -9.66
N PRO A 678 1.74 -35.72 -8.91
CA PRO A 678 2.91 -34.93 -9.29
C PRO A 678 3.57 -35.35 -10.61
N ASP A 679 3.31 -36.58 -11.06
CA ASP A 679 3.92 -37.25 -12.21
C ASP A 679 2.95 -37.57 -13.35
N LYS A 680 1.64 -37.59 -13.07
CA LYS A 680 0.59 -38.02 -14.03
C LYS A 680 -0.79 -37.45 -13.68
N ILE A 681 -1.68 -37.39 -14.67
CA ILE A 681 -3.08 -36.99 -14.50
C ILE A 681 -4.03 -38.13 -14.83
N ALA A 682 -5.01 -38.38 -13.95
CA ALA A 682 -6.03 -39.42 -14.13
C ALA A 682 -7.38 -38.80 -14.51
N PHE A 683 -8.01 -39.27 -15.58
CA PHE A 683 -9.28 -38.76 -16.08
C PHE A 683 -10.21 -39.89 -16.55
N THR A 684 -11.52 -39.64 -16.53
CA THR A 684 -12.52 -40.51 -17.14
C THR A 684 -12.97 -39.95 -18.48
N GLN A 685 -12.86 -40.73 -19.54
CA GLN A 685 -13.37 -40.39 -20.87
C GLN A 685 -14.60 -41.22 -21.17
N LYS A 686 -15.67 -40.55 -21.61
CA LYS A 686 -16.84 -41.25 -22.18
C LYS A 686 -16.59 -41.51 -23.67
N MET A 687 -16.65 -42.78 -24.06
CA MET A 687 -16.51 -43.24 -25.45
C MET A 687 -17.86 -43.17 -26.19
N ASP A 688 -17.85 -43.30 -27.52
CA ASP A 688 -19.05 -43.15 -28.35
C ASP A 688 -20.10 -44.26 -28.14
N ASP A 689 -19.67 -45.45 -27.70
CA ASP A 689 -20.53 -46.55 -27.27
C ASP A 689 -21.25 -46.29 -25.93
N GLY A 690 -20.93 -45.18 -25.27
CA GLY A 690 -21.48 -44.79 -23.98
C GLY A 690 -20.68 -45.23 -22.76
N THR A 691 -19.67 -46.10 -22.93
CA THR A 691 -18.82 -46.58 -21.83
C THR A 691 -17.93 -45.46 -21.27
N ILE A 692 -17.50 -45.61 -20.01
CA ILE A 692 -16.65 -44.65 -19.32
C ILE A 692 -15.34 -45.34 -18.94
N VAL A 693 -14.28 -45.03 -19.68
CA VAL A 693 -12.93 -45.57 -19.48
C VAL A 693 -12.13 -44.61 -18.61
N THR A 694 -11.38 -45.13 -17.62
CA THR A 694 -10.38 -44.33 -16.90
C THR A 694 -9.06 -44.41 -17.65
N LYS A 695 -8.45 -43.27 -17.96
CA LYS A 695 -7.15 -43.13 -18.60
C LYS A 695 -6.20 -42.32 -17.71
N GLU A 696 -4.91 -42.52 -17.90
CA GLU A 696 -3.85 -41.74 -17.26
C GLU A 696 -2.87 -41.20 -18.31
N ILE A 697 -2.38 -39.97 -18.12
CA ILE A 697 -1.32 -39.36 -18.93
C ILE A 697 -0.16 -38.97 -18.00
N PRO A 698 1.05 -39.52 -18.18
CA PRO A 698 2.26 -39.01 -17.54
C PRO A 698 2.52 -37.57 -17.99
N THR A 699 2.88 -36.68 -17.07
CA THR A 699 3.08 -35.25 -17.38
C THR A 699 4.10 -34.59 -16.44
N GLY A 700 4.78 -33.58 -16.94
CA GLY A 700 5.66 -32.68 -16.19
C GLY A 700 5.03 -31.31 -15.93
N PHE A 701 3.83 -31.04 -16.44
CA PHE A 701 3.15 -29.75 -16.34
C PHE A 701 1.64 -29.90 -16.55
N CYS A 702 0.84 -29.53 -15.55
CA CYS A 702 -0.61 -29.44 -15.67
C CYS A 702 -1.08 -27.99 -15.45
N LEU A 703 -1.77 -27.39 -16.43
CA LEU A 703 -2.54 -26.15 -16.24
C LEU A 703 -3.99 -26.47 -15.92
N TRP A 704 -4.51 -25.94 -14.81
CA TRP A 704 -5.93 -25.95 -14.48
C TRP A 704 -6.60 -24.62 -14.85
N SER A 705 -7.29 -24.59 -16.00
CA SER A 705 -8.00 -23.40 -16.52
C SER A 705 -9.50 -23.41 -16.25
N THR A 706 -10.05 -24.55 -15.83
CA THR A 706 -11.50 -24.76 -15.66
C THR A 706 -12.02 -24.36 -14.28
N GLY A 707 -13.28 -23.93 -14.23
CA GLY A 707 -14.02 -23.73 -12.99
C GLY A 707 -13.81 -22.39 -12.28
N VAL A 708 -14.92 -21.75 -11.92
CA VAL A 708 -14.96 -20.57 -11.03
C VAL A 708 -15.81 -20.84 -9.80
N SER A 709 -15.42 -20.24 -8.67
CA SER A 709 -16.17 -20.27 -7.43
C SER A 709 -16.10 -18.92 -6.71
N GLN A 710 -17.05 -18.71 -5.79
CA GLN A 710 -17.17 -17.47 -5.03
C GLN A 710 -15.92 -17.24 -4.17
N ALA A 711 -15.34 -16.03 -4.26
CA ALA A 711 -14.26 -15.60 -3.39
C ALA A 711 -14.68 -15.71 -1.91
N ALA A 712 -13.76 -16.09 -1.01
CA ALA A 712 -14.09 -16.40 0.38
C ALA A 712 -14.66 -15.20 1.16
N LEU A 713 -14.28 -13.96 0.82
CA LEU A 713 -14.91 -12.75 1.34
C LEU A 713 -16.41 -12.75 1.06
N CYS A 714 -16.79 -13.03 -0.19
CA CYS A 714 -18.17 -13.07 -0.65
C CYS A 714 -18.95 -14.24 -0.04
N LYS A 715 -18.31 -15.41 0.18
CA LYS A 715 -18.91 -16.53 0.94
C LYS A 715 -19.31 -16.10 2.35
N ARG A 716 -18.46 -15.36 3.05
CA ARG A 716 -18.75 -14.85 4.42
C ARG A 716 -19.81 -13.75 4.43
N ILE A 717 -19.85 -12.90 3.40
CA ILE A 717 -20.92 -11.89 3.23
C ILE A 717 -22.26 -12.59 3.00
N ALA A 718 -22.33 -13.59 2.10
CA ALA A 718 -23.53 -14.40 1.88
C ALA A 718 -24.00 -15.08 3.18
N ALA A 719 -23.08 -15.69 3.94
CA ALA A 719 -23.38 -16.31 5.23
C ALA A 719 -23.95 -15.32 6.27
N LYS A 720 -23.49 -14.06 6.29
CA LYS A 720 -24.05 -13.00 7.15
C LYS A 720 -25.45 -12.55 6.72
N LEU A 721 -25.71 -12.46 5.42
CA LEU A 721 -26.99 -12.01 4.85
C LEU A 721 -28.06 -13.12 4.82
N GLY A 722 -27.65 -14.39 5.02
CA GLY A 722 -28.55 -15.52 5.24
C GLY A 722 -29.52 -15.76 4.08
N ARG A 723 -30.83 -15.82 4.38
CA ARG A 723 -31.89 -16.16 3.39
C ARG A 723 -32.02 -15.17 2.22
N ALA A 724 -31.39 -14.00 2.29
CA ALA A 724 -31.34 -13.06 1.18
C ALA A 724 -30.30 -13.44 0.09
N GLN A 725 -29.45 -14.44 0.35
CA GLN A 725 -28.36 -14.88 -0.52
C GLN A 725 -28.41 -16.41 -0.69
N ASN A 726 -29.03 -16.87 -1.78
CA ASN A 726 -29.32 -18.29 -2.02
C ASN A 726 -28.34 -18.94 -3.02
N ASN A 727 -27.59 -18.14 -3.77
CA ASN A 727 -26.66 -18.60 -4.79
C ASN A 727 -25.31 -19.03 -4.19
N ARG A 728 -24.82 -20.22 -4.57
CA ARG A 728 -23.55 -20.81 -4.08
C ARG A 728 -22.30 -20.34 -4.84
N HIS A 729 -22.45 -19.62 -5.95
CA HIS A 729 -21.37 -19.30 -6.88
C HIS A 729 -21.01 -17.81 -6.92
N ALA A 730 -21.96 -16.93 -6.61
CA ALA A 730 -21.79 -15.48 -6.62
C ALA A 730 -22.78 -14.83 -5.63
N LEU A 731 -22.53 -13.57 -5.23
CA LEU A 731 -23.51 -12.76 -4.51
C LEU A 731 -24.69 -12.45 -5.43
N GLU A 732 -25.90 -12.61 -4.92
CA GLU A 732 -27.14 -12.21 -5.59
C GLU A 732 -27.34 -10.69 -5.46
N THR A 733 -27.56 -10.04 -6.59
CA THR A 733 -27.91 -8.62 -6.68
C THR A 733 -29.24 -8.40 -7.36
N ASP A 734 -29.87 -7.26 -7.09
CA ASP A 734 -31.03 -6.82 -7.84
C ASP A 734 -30.65 -6.33 -9.25
N THR A 735 -31.65 -5.96 -10.05
CA THR A 735 -31.43 -5.45 -11.40
C THR A 735 -30.82 -4.04 -11.44
N HIS A 736 -30.63 -3.39 -10.30
CA HIS A 736 -29.85 -2.16 -10.14
C HIS A 736 -28.43 -2.41 -9.59
N LEU A 737 -28.01 -3.68 -9.48
CA LEU A 737 -26.72 -4.19 -8.98
C LEU A 737 -26.48 -3.98 -7.47
N ARG A 738 -27.52 -3.74 -6.67
CA ARG A 738 -27.47 -3.68 -5.19
C ARG A 738 -27.44 -5.09 -4.61
N VAL A 739 -26.75 -5.29 -3.49
CA VAL A 739 -26.64 -6.63 -2.86
C VAL A 739 -27.94 -6.98 -2.13
N ASN A 740 -28.51 -8.15 -2.41
CA ASN A 740 -29.72 -8.61 -1.75
C ASN A 740 -29.48 -8.82 -0.24
N GLY A 741 -30.27 -8.15 0.59
CA GLY A 741 -30.18 -8.21 2.05
C GLY A 741 -29.45 -7.04 2.73
N THR A 742 -28.86 -6.11 1.97
CA THR A 742 -28.29 -4.86 2.51
C THR A 742 -29.28 -3.69 2.38
N PRO A 743 -29.08 -2.57 3.10
CA PRO A 743 -29.85 -1.34 2.89
C PRO A 743 -29.85 -0.86 1.43
N LEU A 744 -30.99 -0.31 0.98
CA LEU A 744 -31.19 0.10 -0.40
C LEU A 744 -30.29 1.29 -0.77
N GLY A 745 -29.37 1.05 -1.69
CA GLY A 745 -28.51 2.08 -2.28
C GLY A 745 -27.11 2.20 -1.65
N ASP A 746 -26.81 1.42 -0.62
CA ASP A 746 -25.53 1.52 0.11
C ASP A 746 -24.47 0.50 -0.37
N VAL A 747 -24.87 -0.74 -0.71
CA VAL A 747 -23.93 -1.81 -1.11
C VAL A 747 -24.29 -2.39 -2.47
N TYR A 748 -23.28 -2.50 -3.34
CA TYR A 748 -23.37 -2.99 -4.72
C TYR A 748 -22.34 -4.10 -4.96
N ALA A 749 -22.59 -4.97 -5.96
CA ALA A 749 -21.59 -5.95 -6.39
C ALA A 749 -21.58 -6.13 -7.92
N ILE A 750 -20.38 -6.19 -8.51
CA ILE A 750 -20.16 -6.23 -9.96
C ILE A 750 -19.03 -7.21 -10.34
N GLY A 751 -19.03 -7.69 -11.58
CA GLY A 751 -18.07 -8.68 -12.03
C GLY A 751 -18.28 -10.05 -11.38
N ASP A 752 -17.23 -10.89 -11.36
CA ASP A 752 -17.38 -12.34 -11.14
C ASP A 752 -17.68 -12.77 -9.70
N CYS A 753 -17.66 -11.83 -8.75
CA CYS A 753 -18.22 -12.03 -7.42
C CYS A 753 -19.76 -11.90 -7.37
N ALA A 754 -20.42 -11.46 -8.45
CA ALA A 754 -21.85 -11.10 -8.48
C ALA A 754 -22.65 -11.75 -9.64
N THR A 755 -23.96 -11.90 -9.41
CA THR A 755 -24.97 -12.17 -10.45
C THR A 755 -26.26 -11.43 -10.12
N VAL A 756 -26.96 -10.96 -11.15
CA VAL A 756 -28.33 -10.48 -11.00
C VAL A 756 -29.24 -11.67 -10.66
N GLN A 757 -30.24 -11.45 -9.80
CA GLN A 757 -31.24 -12.43 -9.42
C GLN A 757 -32.33 -12.57 -10.50
N ASN A 758 -32.62 -13.81 -10.90
CA ASN A 758 -33.54 -14.14 -11.99
C ASN A 758 -34.94 -14.56 -11.53
N ASN A 759 -35.32 -14.35 -10.26
CA ASN A 759 -36.65 -14.67 -9.73
C ASN A 759 -37.63 -13.55 -10.08
N VAL A 760 -38.24 -13.64 -11.25
CA VAL A 760 -39.21 -12.66 -11.76
C VAL A 760 -40.61 -13.00 -11.22
N ALA A 761 -40.93 -14.27 -10.96
CA ALA A 761 -42.23 -14.70 -10.46
C ALA A 761 -42.59 -14.12 -9.08
N ASP A 762 -41.76 -14.29 -8.05
CA ASP A 762 -42.10 -13.84 -6.69
C ASP A 762 -42.18 -12.31 -6.60
N ASN A 763 -41.33 -11.61 -7.35
CA ASN A 763 -41.36 -10.15 -7.47
C ASN A 763 -42.67 -9.67 -8.11
N ILE A 764 -43.16 -10.32 -9.18
CA ILE A 764 -44.44 -9.98 -9.81
C ILE A 764 -45.62 -10.32 -8.89
N VAL A 765 -45.57 -11.43 -8.14
CA VAL A 765 -46.62 -11.76 -7.16
C VAL A 765 -46.78 -10.63 -6.12
N SER A 766 -45.69 -9.97 -5.71
CA SER A 766 -45.78 -8.77 -4.86
C SER A 766 -46.47 -7.57 -5.56
N PHE A 767 -46.17 -7.35 -6.84
CA PHE A 767 -46.77 -6.28 -7.65
C PHE A 767 -48.26 -6.51 -7.93
N LEU A 768 -48.65 -7.75 -8.26
CA LEU A 768 -50.05 -8.15 -8.47
C LEU A 768 -50.86 -8.04 -7.18
N ARG A 769 -50.29 -8.38 -6.02
CA ARG A 769 -50.92 -8.10 -4.71
C ARG A 769 -51.12 -6.60 -4.50
N GLY A 770 -50.16 -5.76 -4.90
CA GLY A 770 -50.30 -4.30 -4.87
C GLY A 770 -51.38 -3.75 -5.82
N LEU A 771 -51.56 -4.33 -7.00
CA LEU A 771 -52.66 -4.01 -7.91
C LEU A 771 -54.02 -4.47 -7.35
N ALA A 772 -54.11 -5.72 -6.89
CA ALA A 772 -55.32 -6.28 -6.29
C ALA A 772 -55.79 -5.44 -5.09
N PHE A 773 -54.87 -5.00 -4.23
CA PHE A 773 -55.15 -4.08 -3.12
C PHE A 773 -55.66 -2.72 -3.59
N LYS A 774 -55.09 -2.13 -4.66
CA LYS A 774 -55.59 -0.88 -5.25
C LYS A 774 -56.98 -0.99 -5.89
N HIS A 775 -57.38 -2.19 -6.31
CA HIS A 775 -58.67 -2.46 -6.93
C HIS A 775 -59.66 -3.21 -6.01
N GLY A 776 -59.34 -3.40 -4.73
CA GLY A 776 -60.22 -4.02 -3.74
C GLY A 776 -60.55 -5.49 -3.99
N LYS A 777 -59.74 -6.24 -4.75
CA LYS A 777 -59.95 -7.66 -5.07
C LYS A 777 -59.02 -8.57 -4.28
N ASP A 778 -59.45 -9.81 -4.03
CA ASP A 778 -58.57 -10.88 -3.56
C ASP A 778 -57.47 -11.17 -4.60
N PRO A 779 -56.17 -11.25 -4.21
CA PRO A 779 -55.09 -11.54 -5.15
C PRO A 779 -55.20 -12.90 -5.87
N GLU A 780 -55.90 -13.85 -5.26
CA GLU A 780 -56.08 -15.22 -5.79
C GLU A 780 -57.33 -15.37 -6.67
N LYS A 781 -58.18 -14.34 -6.72
CA LYS A 781 -59.36 -14.23 -7.61
C LYS A 781 -59.14 -13.17 -8.70
N LEU A 782 -57.88 -12.95 -9.07
CA LEU A 782 -57.48 -11.96 -10.08
C LEU A 782 -57.28 -12.64 -11.44
N GLU A 783 -58.30 -12.55 -12.28
CA GLU A 783 -58.22 -12.83 -13.72
C GLU A 783 -57.55 -11.66 -14.44
N LEU A 784 -56.70 -11.95 -15.42
CA LEU A 784 -55.95 -10.95 -16.18
C LEU A 784 -56.20 -11.08 -17.68
N HIS A 785 -56.85 -10.08 -18.27
CA HIS A 785 -57.04 -9.98 -19.72
C HIS A 785 -55.72 -9.67 -20.44
N PHE A 786 -55.70 -9.87 -21.76
CA PHE A 786 -54.54 -9.58 -22.60
C PHE A 786 -54.02 -8.13 -22.51
N SER A 787 -54.92 -7.16 -22.26
CA SER A 787 -54.57 -5.76 -21.96
C SER A 787 -53.69 -5.63 -20.72
N ASP A 788 -54.05 -6.32 -19.65
CA ASP A 788 -53.37 -6.26 -18.36
C ASP A 788 -52.10 -7.10 -18.39
N TRP A 789 -52.11 -8.23 -19.09
CA TRP A 789 -50.90 -8.96 -19.43
C TRP A 789 -49.88 -8.10 -20.20
N ARG A 790 -50.32 -7.27 -21.15
CA ARG A 790 -49.44 -6.32 -21.87
C ARG A 790 -48.83 -5.28 -20.92
N ASN A 791 -49.60 -4.80 -19.94
CA ASN A 791 -49.13 -3.85 -18.91
C ASN A 791 -48.16 -4.51 -17.92
N VAL A 792 -48.46 -5.72 -17.44
CA VAL A 792 -47.55 -6.53 -16.62
C VAL A 792 -46.26 -6.79 -17.38
N ALA A 793 -46.32 -7.31 -18.61
CA ALA A 793 -45.15 -7.56 -19.44
C ALA A 793 -44.32 -6.30 -19.73
N ALA A 794 -44.93 -5.10 -19.75
CA ALA A 794 -44.20 -3.84 -19.86
C ALA A 794 -43.42 -3.50 -18.58
N ASP A 795 -44.05 -3.62 -17.39
CA ASP A 795 -43.33 -3.39 -16.12
C ASP A 795 -42.26 -4.45 -15.85
N VAL A 796 -42.50 -5.70 -16.26
CA VAL A 796 -41.49 -6.78 -16.18
C VAL A 796 -40.30 -6.48 -17.08
N LYS A 797 -40.51 -6.02 -18.32
CA LYS A 797 -39.39 -5.58 -19.19
C LYS A 797 -38.63 -4.38 -18.61
N ARG A 798 -39.31 -3.49 -17.89
CA ARG A 798 -38.71 -2.33 -17.21
C ARG A 798 -37.86 -2.73 -16.00
N ARG A 799 -38.36 -3.63 -15.15
CA ARG A 799 -37.67 -4.09 -13.93
C ARG A 799 -36.61 -5.16 -14.20
N PHE A 800 -36.89 -6.07 -15.13
CA PHE A 800 -36.08 -7.24 -15.45
C PHE A 800 -35.75 -7.28 -16.96
N PRO A 801 -34.80 -6.46 -17.45
CA PRO A 801 -34.43 -6.44 -18.87
C PRO A 801 -34.01 -7.82 -19.43
N GLN A 802 -33.47 -8.70 -18.58
CA GLN A 802 -33.10 -10.07 -18.95
C GLN A 802 -34.30 -10.89 -19.50
N ALA A 803 -35.53 -10.60 -19.05
CA ALA A 803 -36.74 -11.29 -19.50
C ALA A 803 -37.28 -10.82 -20.85
N VAL A 804 -36.72 -9.75 -21.45
CA VAL A 804 -37.19 -9.17 -22.73
C VAL A 804 -37.13 -10.19 -23.87
N SER A 805 -36.16 -11.10 -23.86
CA SER A 805 -35.99 -12.20 -24.83
C SER A 805 -37.16 -13.20 -24.81
N HIS A 806 -37.58 -13.59 -23.62
CA HIS A 806 -38.65 -14.57 -23.39
C HIS A 806 -40.06 -13.94 -23.49
N LEU A 807 -40.16 -12.62 -23.28
CA LEU A 807 -41.39 -11.83 -23.47
C LEU A 807 -41.55 -11.28 -24.90
N LYS A 808 -41.04 -12.01 -25.90
CA LYS A 808 -41.32 -11.79 -27.34
C LYS A 808 -42.58 -12.58 -27.74
N ARG A 809 -43.39 -12.03 -28.65
CA ARG A 809 -44.70 -12.60 -29.08
C ARG A 809 -45.62 -12.91 -27.88
N LEU A 810 -45.98 -11.85 -27.15
CA LEU A 810 -46.87 -11.91 -25.97
C LEU A 810 -48.24 -12.53 -26.29
N ASP A 811 -48.70 -12.37 -27.53
CA ASP A 811 -49.85 -13.02 -28.14
C ASP A 811 -49.77 -14.56 -28.06
N LYS A 812 -48.68 -15.14 -28.59
CA LYS A 812 -48.48 -16.60 -28.57
C LYS A 812 -48.16 -17.12 -27.17
N LEU A 813 -47.51 -16.31 -26.33
CA LEU A 813 -47.22 -16.70 -24.95
C LEU A 813 -48.48 -16.69 -24.07
N PHE A 814 -49.42 -15.78 -24.29
CA PHE A 814 -50.72 -15.78 -23.60
C PHE A 814 -51.52 -17.03 -23.98
N ALA A 815 -51.73 -17.26 -25.28
CA ALA A 815 -52.47 -18.40 -25.82
C ALA A 815 -51.79 -19.78 -25.61
N GLN A 816 -50.57 -19.83 -25.06
CA GLN A 816 -49.91 -21.08 -24.64
C GLN A 816 -50.24 -21.46 -23.18
N PHE A 817 -50.66 -20.50 -22.35
CA PHE A 817 -50.88 -20.70 -20.91
C PHE A 817 -52.30 -20.41 -20.44
N ASP A 818 -53.12 -19.74 -21.26
CA ASP A 818 -54.59 -19.77 -21.20
C ASP A 818 -55.03 -21.20 -21.59
N LYS A 819 -55.18 -22.08 -20.59
CA LYS A 819 -55.42 -23.52 -20.80
C LYS A 819 -56.90 -23.87 -20.89
N ASP A 820 -57.77 -23.02 -20.33
CA ASP A 820 -59.22 -23.18 -20.37
C ASP A 820 -59.89 -22.43 -21.54
N GLN A 821 -59.12 -21.63 -22.29
CA GLN A 821 -59.57 -20.79 -23.41
C GLN A 821 -60.56 -19.69 -22.98
N SER A 822 -60.47 -19.24 -21.73
CA SER A 822 -61.31 -18.17 -21.16
C SER A 822 -61.02 -16.79 -21.74
N GLY A 823 -59.85 -16.57 -22.36
CA GLY A 823 -59.38 -15.24 -22.77
C GLY A 823 -58.82 -14.43 -21.59
N THR A 824 -58.54 -15.10 -20.48
CA THR A 824 -57.97 -14.56 -19.24
C THR A 824 -56.91 -15.51 -18.70
N LEU A 825 -55.83 -14.98 -18.14
CA LEU A 825 -54.91 -15.81 -17.34
C LEU A 825 -55.37 -15.78 -15.88
N SER A 826 -55.59 -16.96 -15.29
CA SER A 826 -55.77 -17.10 -13.85
C SER A 826 -54.46 -16.83 -13.09
N PHE A 827 -54.56 -16.53 -11.79
CA PHE A 827 -53.38 -16.42 -10.92
C PHE A 827 -52.53 -17.71 -10.89
N GLY A 828 -53.15 -18.88 -11.10
CA GLY A 828 -52.46 -20.16 -11.20
C GLY A 828 -51.59 -20.27 -12.45
N GLU A 829 -52.19 -20.03 -13.62
CA GLU A 829 -51.51 -20.12 -14.93
C GLU A 829 -50.46 -19.03 -15.10
N LEU A 830 -50.74 -17.79 -14.66
CA LEU A 830 -49.72 -16.74 -14.71
C LEU A 830 -48.52 -17.09 -13.83
N ARG A 831 -48.73 -17.69 -12.65
CA ARG A 831 -47.62 -18.16 -11.80
C ARG A 831 -46.85 -19.31 -12.46
N GLU A 832 -47.50 -20.16 -13.25
CA GLU A 832 -46.84 -21.20 -14.04
C GLU A 832 -46.02 -20.61 -15.20
N LEU A 833 -46.59 -19.67 -15.95
CA LEU A 833 -45.94 -18.92 -17.03
C LEU A 833 -44.68 -18.21 -16.51
N LEU A 834 -44.79 -17.47 -15.41
CA LEU A 834 -43.68 -16.73 -14.83
C LEU A 834 -42.59 -17.67 -14.28
N LYS A 835 -42.96 -18.79 -13.65
CA LYS A 835 -41.99 -19.82 -13.25
C LYS A 835 -41.31 -20.49 -14.45
N GLN A 836 -41.97 -20.58 -15.60
CA GLN A 836 -41.35 -21.08 -16.83
C GLN A 836 -40.45 -20.03 -17.52
N ILE A 837 -40.65 -18.74 -17.25
CA ILE A 837 -39.68 -17.69 -17.61
C ILE A 837 -38.46 -17.77 -16.67
N ASP A 838 -38.68 -17.86 -15.36
CA ASP A 838 -37.59 -17.98 -14.37
C ASP A 838 -36.68 -19.20 -14.62
N SER A 839 -37.26 -20.35 -14.97
CA SER A 839 -36.47 -21.56 -15.29
C SER A 839 -35.74 -21.50 -16.65
N LYS A 840 -36.08 -20.54 -17.51
CA LYS A 840 -35.39 -20.24 -18.78
C LYS A 840 -34.37 -19.10 -18.65
N LEU A 841 -34.47 -18.28 -17.61
CA LEU A 841 -33.53 -17.18 -17.35
C LEU A 841 -32.20 -17.70 -16.81
N THR A 842 -31.20 -17.79 -17.69
CA THR A 842 -29.82 -18.10 -17.33
C THR A 842 -29.14 -16.94 -16.60
N SER A 843 -28.19 -17.25 -15.70
CA SER A 843 -27.36 -16.23 -15.05
C SER A 843 -26.34 -15.64 -16.04
N LEU A 844 -25.97 -14.37 -15.82
CA LEU A 844 -25.07 -13.65 -16.73
C LEU A 844 -23.63 -14.23 -16.68
N PRO A 845 -22.96 -14.44 -17.83
CA PRO A 845 -21.68 -15.15 -17.89
C PRO A 845 -20.53 -14.37 -17.24
N ALA A 846 -19.77 -15.06 -16.39
CA ALA A 846 -18.57 -14.55 -15.72
C ALA A 846 -17.49 -14.18 -16.75
N THR A 847 -17.37 -12.89 -17.07
CA THR A 847 -16.57 -12.36 -18.17
C THR A 847 -16.11 -10.94 -17.89
N ALA A 848 -14.93 -10.60 -18.42
CA ALA A 848 -14.40 -9.23 -18.44
C ALA A 848 -15.38 -8.23 -19.09
N GLN A 849 -16.07 -8.64 -20.16
CA GLN A 849 -17.06 -7.81 -20.85
C GLN A 849 -18.26 -7.46 -19.95
N ARG A 850 -18.83 -8.46 -19.24
CA ARG A 850 -19.91 -8.23 -18.28
C ARG A 850 -19.46 -7.31 -17.15
N ALA A 851 -18.29 -7.57 -16.57
CA ALA A 851 -17.72 -6.74 -15.50
C ALA A 851 -17.52 -5.28 -15.96
N ASN A 852 -16.98 -5.07 -17.16
CA ASN A 852 -16.78 -3.76 -17.77
C ASN A 852 -18.12 -3.01 -17.97
N GLN A 853 -19.13 -3.67 -18.56
CA GLN A 853 -20.47 -3.07 -18.75
C GLN A 853 -21.15 -2.72 -17.42
N GLN A 854 -21.01 -3.57 -16.40
CA GLN A 854 -21.52 -3.29 -15.05
C GLN A 854 -20.82 -2.09 -14.40
N GLY A 855 -19.50 -1.95 -14.57
CA GLY A 855 -18.74 -0.80 -14.09
C GLY A 855 -19.18 0.51 -14.76
N ILE A 856 -19.26 0.54 -16.09
CA ILE A 856 -19.74 1.71 -16.87
C ILE A 856 -21.18 2.09 -16.46
N TYR A 857 -22.07 1.09 -16.34
CA TYR A 857 -23.45 1.30 -15.88
C TYR A 857 -23.48 1.94 -14.50
N LEU A 858 -22.71 1.41 -13.54
CA LEU A 858 -22.71 1.87 -12.17
C LEU A 858 -22.11 3.27 -12.03
N ALA A 859 -21.09 3.61 -12.84
CA ALA A 859 -20.53 4.95 -12.91
C ALA A 859 -21.55 5.99 -13.41
N HIS A 860 -22.19 5.74 -14.56
CA HIS A 860 -23.22 6.64 -15.09
C HIS A 860 -24.39 6.81 -14.12
N LYS A 861 -24.77 5.73 -13.42
CA LYS A 861 -25.79 5.72 -12.36
C LYS A 861 -25.37 6.57 -11.15
N PHE A 862 -24.13 6.43 -10.68
CA PHE A 862 -23.57 7.23 -9.59
C PHE A 862 -23.48 8.72 -9.96
N ASN A 863 -22.94 9.04 -11.14
CA ASN A 863 -22.91 10.43 -11.63
C ASN A 863 -24.31 11.04 -11.73
N LYS A 864 -25.32 10.24 -12.11
CA LYS A 864 -26.73 10.67 -12.14
C LYS A 864 -27.30 10.85 -10.73
N LEU A 865 -27.00 9.95 -9.80
CA LEU A 865 -27.43 10.04 -8.39
C LEU A 865 -26.82 11.27 -7.69
N ALA A 866 -25.53 11.55 -7.89
CA ALA A 866 -24.87 12.75 -7.36
C ALA A 866 -25.56 14.03 -7.84
N ARG A 867 -25.84 14.13 -9.16
CA ARG A 867 -26.57 15.26 -9.76
C ARG A 867 -28.03 15.38 -9.29
N CYS A 868 -28.69 14.26 -8.94
CA CYS A 868 -30.04 14.26 -8.37
C CYS A 868 -30.07 14.56 -6.86
N ALA A 869 -28.99 14.33 -6.12
CA ALA A 869 -28.95 14.40 -4.66
C ALA A 869 -29.38 15.76 -4.06
N PRO A 870 -29.05 16.94 -4.64
CA PRO A 870 -29.56 18.21 -4.15
C PRO A 870 -31.10 18.30 -4.22
N GLY A 871 -31.71 17.90 -5.34
CA GLY A 871 -33.16 17.91 -5.52
C GLY A 871 -33.88 16.91 -4.60
N LEU A 872 -33.30 15.72 -4.40
CA LEU A 872 -33.83 14.73 -3.45
C LEU A 872 -33.79 15.23 -2.00
N ARG A 873 -32.70 15.92 -1.60
CA ARG A 873 -32.56 16.56 -0.28
C ARG A 873 -33.55 17.71 -0.08
N VAL A 874 -33.79 18.54 -1.09
CA VAL A 874 -34.77 19.65 -1.04
C VAL A 874 -36.21 19.13 -0.91
N ASN A 875 -36.54 18.03 -1.58
CA ASN A 875 -37.87 17.41 -1.52
C ASN A 875 -38.05 16.44 -0.33
N ASP A 876 -37.08 16.38 0.59
CA ASP A 876 -36.99 15.47 1.75
C ASP A 876 -37.27 13.98 1.45
N VAL A 877 -36.90 13.52 0.26
CA VAL A 877 -37.11 12.13 -0.19
C VAL A 877 -36.06 11.22 0.45
N ARG A 878 -36.35 10.76 1.67
CA ARG A 878 -35.50 9.85 2.46
C ARG A 878 -35.82 8.37 2.25
N ASP A 879 -37.09 8.06 2.04
CA ASP A 879 -37.60 6.68 1.98
C ASP A 879 -38.07 6.32 0.56
N GLY A 880 -37.54 5.23 0.00
CA GLY A 880 -37.95 4.69 -1.30
C GLY A 880 -36.78 4.20 -2.17
N ASP A 881 -37.11 3.68 -3.37
CA ASP A 881 -36.10 3.23 -4.34
C ASP A 881 -35.54 4.42 -5.14
N VAL A 882 -34.58 5.13 -4.55
CA VAL A 882 -33.91 6.30 -5.16
C VAL A 882 -33.16 5.91 -6.43
N ASP A 883 -32.49 4.74 -6.46
CA ASP A 883 -31.78 4.22 -7.62
C ASP A 883 -32.71 4.04 -8.83
N GLY A 884 -33.85 3.37 -8.63
CA GLY A 884 -34.85 3.10 -9.67
C GLY A 884 -35.67 4.33 -10.08
N ALA A 885 -35.75 5.34 -9.22
CA ALA A 885 -36.30 6.65 -9.57
C ALA A 885 -35.32 7.50 -10.42
N CYS A 886 -34.02 7.40 -10.16
CA CYS A 886 -33.00 8.24 -10.82
C CYS A 886 -32.40 7.63 -12.10
N TYR A 887 -32.41 6.30 -12.24
CA TYR A 887 -31.74 5.61 -13.34
C TYR A 887 -32.43 4.29 -13.72
N LYS A 888 -32.19 3.81 -14.95
CA LYS A 888 -32.76 2.53 -15.42
C LYS A 888 -32.05 1.31 -14.81
N ALA A 889 -32.69 0.14 -14.88
CA ALA A 889 -32.10 -1.14 -14.53
C ALA A 889 -30.92 -1.50 -15.46
N PHE A 890 -30.06 -2.42 -15.01
CA PHE A 890 -28.94 -2.96 -15.77
C PHE A 890 -29.42 -3.93 -16.86
N GLU A 891 -28.87 -3.75 -18.06
CA GLU A 891 -29.13 -4.57 -19.24
C GLU A 891 -27.77 -5.03 -19.78
N TYR A 892 -27.61 -6.34 -20.04
CA TYR A 892 -26.37 -6.90 -20.57
C TYR A 892 -26.46 -7.05 -22.08
N HIS A 893 -25.48 -6.49 -22.81
CA HIS A 893 -25.40 -6.60 -24.25
C HIS A 893 -24.23 -7.50 -24.64
N HIS A 894 -24.51 -8.72 -25.12
CA HIS A 894 -23.47 -9.59 -25.67
C HIS A 894 -22.88 -8.98 -26.96
N LEU A 895 -21.56 -8.81 -27.03
CA LEU A 895 -20.87 -8.21 -28.18
C LEU A 895 -20.20 -9.25 -29.09
N GLY A 896 -20.25 -10.51 -28.70
CA GLY A 896 -19.52 -11.62 -29.33
C GLY A 896 -18.35 -12.12 -28.47
N SER A 897 -17.79 -13.26 -28.88
CA SER A 897 -16.66 -13.92 -28.21
C SER A 897 -15.50 -14.11 -29.20
N LEU A 898 -14.26 -14.00 -28.70
CA LEU A 898 -13.02 -14.14 -29.49
C LEU A 898 -12.06 -15.12 -28.80
N ALA A 899 -11.41 -15.99 -29.58
CA ALA A 899 -10.33 -16.83 -29.10
C ALA A 899 -9.20 -16.99 -30.14
N TYR A 900 -7.96 -16.93 -29.69
CA TYR A 900 -6.76 -17.34 -30.45
C TYR A 900 -6.63 -18.87 -30.49
N ILE A 901 -6.24 -19.42 -31.64
CA ILE A 901 -6.07 -20.87 -31.86
C ILE A 901 -4.78 -21.21 -32.67
N GLY A 902 -3.70 -20.46 -32.43
CA GLY A 902 -2.36 -20.78 -32.96
C GLY A 902 -2.19 -20.30 -34.41
N ASN A 903 -1.62 -19.12 -34.62
CA ASN A 903 -1.51 -18.45 -35.93
C ASN A 903 -2.88 -18.32 -36.70
N SER A 904 -3.99 -18.41 -35.96
CA SER A 904 -5.38 -18.34 -36.41
C SER A 904 -6.27 -17.87 -35.24
N ALA A 905 -7.47 -17.35 -35.53
CA ALA A 905 -8.44 -16.93 -34.51
C ALA A 905 -9.89 -17.19 -34.94
N VAL A 906 -10.79 -17.32 -33.97
CA VAL A 906 -12.24 -17.50 -34.16
C VAL A 906 -13.03 -16.36 -33.52
N PHE A 907 -14.12 -15.96 -34.17
CA PHE A 907 -15.01 -14.89 -33.74
C PHE A 907 -16.47 -15.39 -33.80
N ASP A 908 -17.09 -15.54 -32.63
CA ASP A 908 -18.53 -15.67 -32.51
C ASP A 908 -19.15 -14.26 -32.46
N LEU A 909 -19.87 -13.87 -33.51
CA LEU A 909 -20.71 -12.67 -33.51
C LEU A 909 -22.18 -13.06 -33.73
N SER A 910 -22.61 -14.25 -33.27
CA SER A 910 -23.95 -14.84 -33.53
C SER A 910 -25.12 -13.93 -33.15
N HIS A 911 -24.93 -13.01 -32.21
CA HIS A 911 -25.90 -11.93 -31.89
C HIS A 911 -26.25 -11.01 -33.08
N LYS A 912 -25.46 -11.03 -34.15
CA LYS A 912 -25.64 -10.36 -35.45
C LYS A 912 -25.81 -11.34 -36.62
N GLY A 913 -25.86 -12.65 -36.36
CA GLY A 913 -25.91 -13.68 -37.40
C GLY A 913 -24.62 -13.85 -38.21
N LEU A 914 -23.46 -13.51 -37.63
CA LEU A 914 -22.15 -13.57 -38.28
C LEU A 914 -21.19 -14.40 -37.43
N ASN A 915 -20.52 -15.38 -38.05
CA ASN A 915 -19.41 -16.13 -37.46
C ASN A 915 -18.22 -16.03 -38.41
N LEU A 916 -17.02 -15.78 -37.87
CA LEU A 916 -15.81 -15.60 -38.69
C LEU A 916 -14.67 -16.50 -38.19
N THR A 917 -14.04 -17.20 -39.11
CA THR A 917 -12.81 -17.98 -38.91
C THR A 917 -11.74 -17.50 -39.89
N GLY A 918 -10.47 -17.66 -39.53
CA GLY A 918 -9.38 -17.39 -40.46
C GLY A 918 -8.00 -17.62 -39.87
N GLY A 919 -7.00 -17.67 -40.75
CA GLY A 919 -5.58 -17.70 -40.38
C GLY A 919 -5.08 -16.30 -40.00
N LEU A 920 -3.94 -15.90 -40.58
CA LEU A 920 -3.19 -14.71 -40.17
C LEU A 920 -4.01 -13.40 -40.14
N TRP A 921 -4.94 -13.18 -41.08
CA TRP A 921 -5.79 -11.97 -41.07
C TRP A 921 -6.67 -11.89 -39.80
N ALA A 922 -7.16 -13.03 -39.33
CA ALA A 922 -8.01 -13.15 -38.16
C ALA A 922 -7.22 -12.90 -36.87
N VAL A 923 -5.94 -13.30 -36.84
CA VAL A 923 -5.01 -12.94 -35.74
C VAL A 923 -4.80 -11.43 -35.68
N TYR A 924 -4.62 -10.75 -36.82
CA TYR A 924 -4.51 -9.29 -36.83
C TYR A 924 -5.81 -8.61 -36.39
N ALA A 925 -6.98 -9.09 -36.82
CA ALA A 925 -8.27 -8.60 -36.34
C ALA A 925 -8.45 -8.81 -34.81
N TRP A 926 -8.04 -9.96 -34.28
CA TRP A 926 -8.08 -10.29 -32.84
C TRP A 926 -7.16 -9.33 -32.07
N ARG A 927 -5.91 -9.14 -32.55
CA ARG A 927 -4.97 -8.15 -31.99
C ARG A 927 -5.56 -6.74 -32.00
N SER A 928 -6.20 -6.32 -33.10
CA SER A 928 -6.83 -4.99 -33.20
C SER A 928 -7.98 -4.80 -32.20
N VAL A 929 -8.82 -5.82 -31.97
CA VAL A 929 -9.90 -5.75 -30.98
C VAL A 929 -9.33 -5.62 -29.56
N TYR A 930 -8.37 -6.46 -29.16
CA TYR A 930 -7.79 -6.37 -27.82
C TYR A 930 -6.94 -5.11 -27.62
N PHE A 931 -6.23 -4.64 -28.65
CA PHE A 931 -5.54 -3.35 -28.65
C PHE A 931 -6.52 -2.19 -28.40
N ALA A 932 -7.69 -2.20 -29.04
CA ALA A 932 -8.71 -1.17 -28.83
C ALA A 932 -9.39 -1.24 -27.45
N GLN A 933 -9.56 -2.44 -26.88
CA GLN A 933 -10.15 -2.66 -25.54
C GLN A 933 -9.16 -2.44 -24.38
N SER A 934 -7.86 -2.37 -24.66
CA SER A 934 -6.81 -2.16 -23.66
C SER A 934 -6.91 -0.81 -22.93
N VAL A 935 -6.31 -0.72 -21.73
CA VAL A 935 -6.65 0.30 -20.74
C VAL A 935 -5.94 1.65 -20.93
N GLY A 936 -4.61 1.72 -21.01
CA GLY A 936 -3.87 3.00 -21.18
C GLY A 936 -3.20 3.15 -22.55
N VAL A 937 -2.72 4.36 -22.87
CA VAL A 937 -1.79 4.55 -24.02
C VAL A 937 -0.52 3.75 -23.77
N ARG A 938 -0.02 3.75 -22.54
CA ARG A 938 1.17 3.01 -22.10
C ARG A 938 1.06 1.51 -22.44
N THR A 939 0.02 0.81 -21.98
CA THR A 939 -0.24 -0.59 -22.37
C THR A 939 -0.26 -0.77 -23.90
N ARG A 940 -0.88 0.12 -24.67
CA ARG A 940 -0.96 0.00 -26.14
C ARG A 940 0.41 0.11 -26.80
N VAL A 941 1.20 1.11 -26.44
CA VAL A 941 2.56 1.29 -26.97
C VAL A 941 3.42 0.07 -26.63
N LEU A 942 3.35 -0.42 -25.39
CA LEU A 942 4.07 -1.62 -24.98
C LEU A 942 3.62 -2.89 -25.75
N MET A 943 2.31 -3.13 -25.89
CA MET A 943 1.79 -4.27 -26.68
C MET A 943 2.21 -4.20 -28.15
N ALA A 944 2.23 -3.00 -28.76
CA ALA A 944 2.70 -2.81 -30.13
C ALA A 944 4.21 -3.06 -30.26
N MET A 945 5.01 -2.57 -29.31
CA MET A 945 6.45 -2.84 -29.23
C MET A 945 6.74 -4.33 -29.07
N ASP A 946 6.04 -5.02 -28.18
CA ASP A 946 6.21 -6.45 -27.93
C ASP A 946 5.82 -7.30 -29.17
N TRP A 947 4.71 -6.97 -29.85
CA TRP A 947 4.35 -7.64 -31.11
C TRP A 947 5.35 -7.39 -32.24
N ALA A 948 5.89 -6.18 -32.36
CA ALA A 948 6.96 -5.88 -33.30
C ALA A 948 8.25 -6.63 -32.93
N LYS A 949 8.56 -6.72 -31.64
CA LYS A 949 9.70 -7.46 -31.09
C LYS A 949 9.60 -8.97 -31.38
N ARG A 950 8.45 -9.61 -31.13
CA ARG A 950 8.19 -11.02 -31.55
C ARG A 950 8.38 -11.18 -33.06
N GLY A 951 7.89 -10.22 -33.86
CA GLY A 951 8.01 -10.25 -35.32
C GLY A 951 9.45 -10.15 -35.85
N LEU A 952 10.33 -9.44 -35.14
CA LEU A 952 11.74 -9.22 -35.55
C LEU A 952 12.72 -10.22 -34.92
N PHE A 953 12.48 -10.67 -33.68
CA PHE A 953 13.46 -11.39 -32.86
C PHE A 953 12.95 -12.73 -32.27
N GLY A 954 11.68 -13.11 -32.52
CA GLY A 954 11.04 -14.25 -31.86
C GLY A 954 10.61 -13.94 -30.42
N ARG A 955 10.13 -14.95 -29.67
CA ARG A 955 9.79 -14.76 -28.24
C ARG A 955 11.07 -14.67 -27.40
N GLU A 956 11.08 -13.76 -26.43
CA GLU A 956 12.23 -13.58 -25.54
C GLU A 956 12.38 -14.74 -24.55
N GLY A 957 13.21 -15.72 -24.90
CA GLY A 957 13.69 -16.75 -23.98
C GLY A 957 14.79 -16.28 -23.01
N GLU A 958 15.27 -15.03 -23.14
CA GLU A 958 16.22 -14.45 -22.19
C GLU A 958 15.49 -13.78 -21.01
N VAL A 959 15.22 -14.57 -19.98
CA VAL A 959 15.04 -14.00 -18.65
C VAL A 959 16.41 -13.55 -18.16
N MET A 960 16.63 -12.23 -18.10
CA MET A 960 17.70 -11.67 -17.27
C MET A 960 17.36 -11.98 -15.82
N ASP A 961 17.76 -13.15 -15.32
CA ASP A 961 17.55 -13.50 -13.92
C ASP A 961 18.46 -12.63 -13.06
N ILE A 962 17.86 -11.59 -12.49
CA ILE A 962 18.46 -10.64 -11.57
C ILE A 962 19.08 -11.36 -10.36
N ASN A 963 18.54 -12.51 -9.94
CA ASN A 963 19.10 -13.29 -8.84
C ASN A 963 20.46 -13.92 -9.24
N SER A 964 20.57 -14.49 -10.45
CA SER A 964 21.84 -14.97 -11.01
C SER A 964 22.86 -13.86 -11.32
N LEU A 965 22.42 -12.60 -11.45
CA LEU A 965 23.26 -11.49 -11.87
C LEU A 965 24.22 -11.05 -10.76
N PHE A 966 23.74 -11.06 -9.51
CA PHE A 966 24.54 -10.72 -8.31
C PHE A 966 25.15 -11.95 -7.62
N ASP A 967 25.02 -13.14 -8.21
CA ASP A 967 25.43 -14.41 -7.59
C ASP A 967 26.95 -14.53 -7.38
N VAL A 968 27.34 -14.88 -6.15
CA VAL A 968 28.72 -15.10 -5.70
C VAL A 968 28.90 -16.47 -5.03
N ARG A 969 27.89 -17.36 -5.09
CA ARG A 969 27.96 -18.71 -4.51
C ARG A 969 29.11 -19.51 -5.09
N GLY A 970 29.86 -20.21 -4.22
CA GLY A 970 31.01 -21.03 -4.62
C GLY A 970 32.25 -20.25 -5.07
N LYS A 971 32.26 -18.91 -4.99
CA LYS A 971 33.47 -18.11 -5.22
C LYS A 971 34.45 -18.22 -4.04
N VAL A 972 35.74 -18.27 -4.36
CA VAL A 972 36.84 -18.13 -3.39
C VAL A 972 37.17 -16.65 -3.23
N VAL A 973 37.12 -16.14 -2.01
CA VAL A 973 37.32 -14.72 -1.66
C VAL A 973 38.40 -14.61 -0.59
N LEU A 974 39.34 -13.67 -0.71
CA LEU A 974 40.23 -13.27 0.38
C LEU A 974 39.90 -11.86 0.86
N VAL A 975 39.54 -11.69 2.14
CA VAL A 975 39.30 -10.39 2.76
C VAL A 975 40.38 -10.06 3.79
N THR A 976 41.26 -9.13 3.40
CA THR A 976 42.28 -8.58 4.29
C THR A 976 41.65 -7.64 5.31
N GLY A 977 41.99 -7.77 6.59
CA GLY A 977 41.30 -7.09 7.70
C GLY A 977 39.88 -7.63 7.97
N GLY A 978 39.49 -8.76 7.36
CA GLY A 978 38.12 -9.30 7.32
C GLY A 978 37.47 -9.68 8.67
N ALA A 979 38.18 -9.52 9.79
CA ALA A 979 37.73 -9.86 11.13
C ALA A 979 36.99 -8.72 11.85
N ARG A 980 37.23 -7.45 11.49
CA ARG A 980 36.64 -6.26 12.15
C ARG A 980 36.32 -5.12 11.17
N GLY A 981 35.44 -4.20 11.56
CA GLY A 981 35.10 -2.99 10.77
C GLY A 981 34.52 -3.31 9.39
N ILE A 982 34.80 -2.45 8.39
CA ILE A 982 34.37 -2.64 7.00
C ILE A 982 34.75 -4.03 6.46
N GLY A 983 35.95 -4.53 6.79
CA GLY A 983 36.37 -5.89 6.44
C GLY A 983 35.42 -6.96 6.95
N ARG A 984 34.93 -6.86 8.19
CA ARG A 984 33.93 -7.80 8.74
C ARG A 984 32.59 -7.69 8.02
N MET A 985 32.17 -6.48 7.66
CA MET A 985 30.93 -6.24 6.90
C MET A 985 30.98 -6.91 5.53
N ILE A 986 32.12 -6.79 4.83
CA ILE A 986 32.36 -7.43 3.53
C ILE A 986 32.42 -8.96 3.66
N SER A 987 33.13 -9.49 4.66
CA SER A 987 33.16 -10.93 4.94
C SER A 987 31.77 -11.50 5.22
N ASP A 988 30.95 -10.79 6.02
CA ASP A 988 29.58 -11.20 6.35
C ASP A 988 28.69 -11.25 5.10
N GLY A 989 28.77 -10.22 4.24
CA GLY A 989 28.06 -10.20 2.97
C GLY A 989 28.40 -11.37 2.04
N PHE A 990 29.69 -11.67 1.86
CA PHE A 990 30.12 -12.78 1.00
C PHE A 990 29.72 -14.16 1.58
N VAL A 991 29.84 -14.38 2.89
CA VAL A 991 29.43 -15.66 3.51
C VAL A 991 27.90 -15.84 3.50
N ALA A 992 27.14 -14.77 3.77
CA ALA A 992 25.68 -14.80 3.66
C ALA A 992 25.19 -15.12 2.24
N ASN A 993 25.98 -14.82 1.21
CA ASN A 993 25.70 -15.12 -0.20
C ASN A 993 26.46 -16.36 -0.72
N GLY A 994 26.91 -17.26 0.16
CA GLY A 994 27.40 -18.59 -0.24
C GLY A 994 28.82 -18.66 -0.81
N ALA A 995 29.63 -17.61 -0.62
CA ALA A 995 31.04 -17.65 -0.98
C ALA A 995 31.90 -18.30 0.12
N LYS A 996 33.11 -18.74 -0.25
CA LYS A 996 34.13 -19.24 0.66
C LYS A 996 35.16 -18.14 0.93
N VAL A 997 35.18 -17.63 2.16
CA VAL A 997 35.87 -16.38 2.53
C VAL A 997 37.06 -16.66 3.44
N TYR A 998 38.26 -16.42 2.94
CA TYR A 998 39.48 -16.40 3.71
C TYR A 998 39.65 -15.04 4.41
N ILE A 999 39.92 -15.06 5.71
CA ILE A 999 40.00 -13.87 6.56
C ILE A 999 41.42 -13.73 7.13
N ALA A 1000 42.11 -12.67 6.71
CA ALA A 1000 43.50 -12.41 7.12
C ALA A 1000 43.62 -11.12 7.94
N SER A 1001 44.13 -11.21 9.16
CA SER A 1001 44.54 -10.06 9.98
C SER A 1001 45.56 -10.49 11.04
N ARG A 1002 46.28 -9.51 11.62
CA ARG A 1002 47.30 -9.74 12.65
C ARG A 1002 46.78 -10.24 14.00
N ASP A 1003 45.46 -10.18 14.22
CA ASP A 1003 44.82 -10.63 15.46
C ASP A 1003 44.20 -12.01 15.22
N ALA A 1004 44.96 -13.06 15.59
CA ALA A 1004 44.58 -14.45 15.32
C ALA A 1004 43.26 -14.84 15.98
N ALA A 1005 43.10 -14.54 17.28
CA ALA A 1005 41.88 -14.81 18.03
C ALA A 1005 40.66 -14.08 17.43
N ALA A 1006 40.83 -12.86 16.90
CA ALA A 1006 39.76 -12.16 16.19
C ALA A 1006 39.44 -12.80 14.83
N CYS A 1007 40.45 -13.26 14.08
CA CYS A 1007 40.24 -13.99 12.83
C CYS A 1007 39.49 -15.31 13.05
N GLU A 1008 39.91 -16.11 14.02
CA GLU A 1008 39.30 -17.40 14.36
C GLU A 1008 37.86 -17.22 14.86
N LYS A 1009 37.64 -16.29 15.79
CA LYS A 1009 36.30 -15.95 16.28
C LYS A 1009 35.40 -15.45 15.14
N ALA A 1010 35.88 -14.56 14.28
CA ALA A 1010 35.11 -14.08 13.13
C ALA A 1010 34.80 -15.20 12.14
N ALA A 1011 35.76 -16.10 11.86
CA ALA A 1011 35.56 -17.23 10.96
C ALA A 1011 34.50 -18.22 11.48
N ALA A 1012 34.51 -18.51 12.78
CA ALA A 1012 33.49 -19.34 13.43
C ALA A 1012 32.10 -18.66 13.42
N GLU A 1013 32.02 -17.40 13.85
CA GLU A 1013 30.77 -16.62 13.87
C GLU A 1013 30.13 -16.45 12.48
N LEU A 1014 30.94 -16.32 11.42
CA LEU A 1014 30.45 -16.17 10.06
C LEU A 1014 30.02 -17.50 9.46
N SER A 1015 30.81 -18.56 9.62
CA SER A 1015 30.47 -19.90 9.10
C SER A 1015 29.19 -20.48 9.73
N ALA A 1016 28.79 -19.98 10.91
CA ALA A 1016 27.54 -20.36 11.57
C ALA A 1016 26.30 -19.55 11.11
N ARG A 1017 26.46 -18.53 10.25
CA ARG A 1017 25.41 -17.54 9.94
C ARG A 1017 24.93 -17.51 8.48
N GLY A 1018 25.52 -18.29 7.58
CA GLY A 1018 25.14 -18.28 6.16
C GLY A 1018 25.53 -19.56 5.41
N PRO A 1019 25.07 -19.70 4.15
CA PRO A 1019 25.37 -20.87 3.31
C PRO A 1019 26.81 -20.91 2.79
N GLY A 1020 27.61 -19.87 3.03
CA GLY A 1020 29.04 -19.84 2.73
C GLY A 1020 29.87 -20.44 3.85
N SER A 1021 31.18 -20.21 3.82
CA SER A 1021 32.08 -20.57 4.91
C SER A 1021 33.21 -19.55 5.06
N ALA A 1022 33.71 -19.38 6.26
CA ALA A 1022 34.85 -18.49 6.55
C ALA A 1022 36.02 -19.26 7.16
N VAL A 1023 37.24 -18.96 6.70
CA VAL A 1023 38.47 -19.61 7.14
C VAL A 1023 39.48 -18.56 7.58
N ALA A 1024 39.95 -18.65 8.83
CA ALA A 1024 41.00 -17.79 9.34
C ALA A 1024 42.37 -18.18 8.73
N ILE A 1025 43.10 -17.20 8.20
CA ILE A 1025 44.56 -17.29 8.01
C ILE A 1025 45.17 -16.02 8.62
N PRO A 1026 45.49 -16.02 9.93
CA PRO A 1026 46.10 -14.87 10.59
C PRO A 1026 47.42 -14.47 9.90
N ALA A 1027 47.62 -13.17 9.68
CA ALA A 1027 48.82 -12.60 9.07
C ALA A 1027 48.94 -11.09 9.34
N ASP A 1028 50.12 -10.58 9.71
CA ASP A 1028 50.36 -9.12 9.77
C ASP A 1028 50.91 -8.57 8.46
N LEU A 1029 50.01 -7.97 7.67
CA LEU A 1029 50.29 -7.46 6.33
C LEU A 1029 51.17 -6.20 6.30
N ALA A 1030 51.74 -5.75 7.43
CA ALA A 1030 52.86 -4.82 7.42
C ALA A 1030 54.18 -5.52 6.99
N SER A 1031 54.38 -6.77 7.42
CA SER A 1031 55.52 -7.62 7.01
C SER A 1031 55.35 -8.07 5.56
N LYS A 1032 56.47 -8.25 4.84
CA LYS A 1032 56.46 -8.83 3.48
C LYS A 1032 56.40 -10.36 3.55
N GLU A 1033 57.11 -10.92 4.52
CA GLU A 1033 57.25 -12.33 4.84
C GLU A 1033 55.89 -12.95 5.21
N GLU A 1034 55.08 -12.21 5.96
CA GLU A 1034 53.69 -12.57 6.30
C GLU A 1034 52.74 -12.52 5.09
N CYS A 1035 52.93 -11.58 4.16
CA CYS A 1035 52.19 -11.57 2.88
C CYS A 1035 52.57 -12.77 2.00
N GLU A 1036 53.86 -13.14 1.97
CA GLU A 1036 54.36 -14.31 1.25
C GLU A 1036 53.84 -15.61 1.86
N ARG A 1037 53.83 -15.72 3.20
CA ARG A 1037 53.24 -16.85 3.92
C ARG A 1037 51.72 -16.96 3.68
N LEU A 1038 50.99 -15.84 3.69
CA LEU A 1038 49.56 -15.82 3.39
C LEU A 1038 49.26 -16.29 1.95
N ALA A 1039 50.02 -15.81 0.97
CA ALA A 1039 49.85 -16.22 -0.43
C ALA A 1039 50.17 -17.70 -0.64
N ALA A 1040 51.26 -18.20 -0.06
CA ALA A 1040 51.64 -19.61 -0.13
C ALA A 1040 50.62 -20.52 0.57
N GLU A 1041 50.09 -20.13 1.73
CA GLU A 1041 49.09 -20.91 2.46
C GLU A 1041 47.72 -20.92 1.77
N LEU A 1042 47.35 -19.84 1.07
CA LEU A 1042 46.15 -19.83 0.23
C LEU A 1042 46.34 -20.72 -1.02
N ALA A 1043 47.50 -20.66 -1.68
CA ALA A 1043 47.81 -21.48 -2.85
C ALA A 1043 47.88 -23.00 -2.55
N ARG A 1044 48.19 -23.39 -1.31
CA ARG A 1044 48.08 -24.79 -0.83
C ARG A 1044 46.63 -25.26 -0.70
N ARG A 1045 45.71 -24.34 -0.39
CA ARG A 1045 44.30 -24.64 -0.04
C ARG A 1045 43.37 -24.51 -1.23
N GLU A 1046 43.69 -23.65 -2.19
CA GLU A 1046 42.83 -23.28 -3.31
C GLU A 1046 43.61 -23.19 -4.62
N LYS A 1047 43.04 -23.74 -5.69
CA LYS A 1047 43.63 -23.72 -7.04
C LYS A 1047 43.43 -22.38 -7.78
N ARG A 1048 42.57 -21.51 -7.27
CA ARG A 1048 42.15 -20.24 -7.89
C ARG A 1048 41.59 -19.28 -6.84
N LEU A 1049 41.58 -17.98 -7.13
CA LEU A 1049 41.02 -16.94 -6.29
C LEU A 1049 40.06 -16.08 -7.13
N ASP A 1050 38.74 -16.16 -6.89
CA ASP A 1050 37.77 -15.38 -7.64
C ASP A 1050 37.78 -13.89 -7.26
N VAL A 1051 38.09 -13.57 -5.99
CA VAL A 1051 38.02 -12.20 -5.46
C VAL A 1051 39.13 -11.93 -4.42
N LEU A 1052 39.87 -10.83 -4.59
CA LEU A 1052 40.79 -10.27 -3.60
C LEU A 1052 40.25 -8.93 -3.08
N VAL A 1053 39.95 -8.83 -1.79
CA VAL A 1053 39.55 -7.58 -1.14
C VAL A 1053 40.71 -7.02 -0.30
N ASN A 1054 41.30 -5.95 -0.80
CA ASN A 1054 42.37 -5.19 -0.18
C ASN A 1054 41.77 -4.11 0.74
N ASN A 1055 41.40 -4.52 1.96
CA ASN A 1055 40.74 -3.71 3.00
C ASN A 1055 41.65 -3.41 4.21
N SER A 1056 42.68 -4.22 4.49
CA SER A 1056 43.62 -3.94 5.58
C SER A 1056 44.20 -2.53 5.48
N GLY A 1057 44.20 -1.79 6.59
CA GLY A 1057 44.75 -0.46 6.64
C GLY A 1057 44.79 0.17 8.03
N ALA A 1058 45.58 1.22 8.15
CA ALA A 1058 45.70 2.07 9.33
C ALA A 1058 45.54 3.54 8.95
N ALA A 1059 45.20 4.38 9.91
CA ALA A 1059 45.20 5.84 9.79
C ALA A 1059 45.99 6.42 10.97
N TRP A 1060 46.62 7.57 10.75
CA TRP A 1060 47.24 8.40 11.77
C TRP A 1060 46.83 9.85 11.53
N GLY A 1061 46.73 10.64 12.59
CA GLY A 1061 46.46 12.07 12.50
C GLY A 1061 47.12 12.81 13.66
N ALA A 1062 47.74 13.94 13.33
CA ALA A 1062 48.46 14.83 14.25
C ALA A 1062 48.62 16.20 13.56
N PRO A 1063 48.82 17.29 14.31
CA PRO A 1063 49.19 18.59 13.73
C PRO A 1063 50.42 18.48 12.82
N LEU A 1064 50.50 19.31 11.79
CA LEU A 1064 51.63 19.26 10.83
C LEU A 1064 53.00 19.33 11.52
N ASP A 1065 53.15 20.20 12.52
CA ASP A 1065 54.40 20.42 13.26
C ASP A 1065 54.79 19.25 14.18
N GLU A 1066 53.85 18.34 14.47
CA GLU A 1066 54.03 17.18 15.36
C GLU A 1066 53.96 15.82 14.61
N PHE A 1067 53.81 15.83 13.28
CA PHE A 1067 53.50 14.61 12.53
C PHE A 1067 54.72 13.66 12.42
N PRO A 1068 54.70 12.44 13.02
CA PRO A 1068 55.89 11.59 13.05
C PRO A 1068 56.12 10.84 11.73
N ASP A 1069 57.34 10.94 11.17
CA ASP A 1069 57.74 10.26 9.93
C ASP A 1069 57.55 8.73 9.98
N GLU A 1070 57.80 8.10 11.13
CA GLU A 1070 57.54 6.67 11.32
C GLU A 1070 56.08 6.31 11.02
N GLN A 1071 55.13 7.16 11.43
CA GLN A 1071 53.70 6.95 11.19
C GLN A 1071 53.29 7.33 9.76
N TRP A 1072 54.04 8.21 9.07
CA TRP A 1072 53.92 8.39 7.63
C TRP A 1072 54.32 7.11 6.88
N SER A 1073 55.56 6.67 7.06
CA SER A 1073 56.14 5.48 6.42
C SER A 1073 55.33 4.21 6.69
N ARG A 1074 54.84 4.02 7.92
CA ARG A 1074 53.97 2.91 8.33
C ARG A 1074 52.62 2.89 7.60
N VAL A 1075 51.95 4.04 7.49
CA VAL A 1075 50.64 4.14 6.85
C VAL A 1075 50.74 3.92 5.34
N LEU A 1076 51.75 4.50 4.67
CA LEU A 1076 52.01 4.22 3.25
C LEU A 1076 52.38 2.74 3.00
N THR A 1077 53.16 2.13 3.91
CA THR A 1077 53.54 0.72 3.80
C THR A 1077 52.32 -0.20 3.81
N LEU A 1078 51.42 -0.06 4.79
CA LEU A 1078 50.25 -0.92 4.91
C LEU A 1078 49.16 -0.61 3.86
N ASN A 1079 48.83 0.67 3.66
CA ASN A 1079 47.66 1.07 2.86
C ASN A 1079 47.91 1.02 1.33
N LEU A 1080 49.17 1.02 0.89
CA LEU A 1080 49.53 1.15 -0.53
C LEU A 1080 50.58 0.12 -0.97
N HIS A 1081 51.78 0.11 -0.37
CA HIS A 1081 52.87 -0.77 -0.78
C HIS A 1081 52.48 -2.25 -0.63
N ARG A 1082 51.97 -2.66 0.54
CA ARG A 1082 51.62 -4.06 0.81
C ARG A 1082 50.38 -4.53 0.04
N VAL A 1083 49.50 -3.61 -0.38
CA VAL A 1083 48.41 -3.90 -1.31
C VAL A 1083 48.96 -4.29 -2.69
N PHE A 1084 49.98 -3.57 -3.20
CA PHE A 1084 50.69 -3.98 -4.42
C PHE A 1084 51.40 -5.33 -4.23
N THR A 1085 52.16 -5.50 -3.14
CA THR A 1085 52.88 -6.76 -2.84
C THR A 1085 51.94 -7.97 -2.83
N LEU A 1086 50.83 -7.89 -2.09
CA LEU A 1086 49.90 -9.02 -1.97
C LEU A 1086 49.14 -9.30 -3.28
N THR A 1087 48.77 -8.27 -4.03
CA THR A 1087 48.14 -8.43 -5.35
C THR A 1087 49.09 -9.09 -6.35
N GLN A 1088 50.39 -8.76 -6.30
CA GLN A 1088 51.43 -9.40 -7.11
C GLN A 1088 51.62 -10.88 -6.75
N LEU A 1089 51.67 -11.21 -5.46
CA LEU A 1089 51.86 -12.58 -4.96
C LEU A 1089 50.68 -13.50 -5.27
N LEU A 1090 49.45 -12.98 -5.24
CA LEU A 1090 48.22 -13.73 -5.51
C LEU A 1090 47.83 -13.79 -6.99
N LEU A 1091 48.56 -13.09 -7.86
CA LEU A 1091 48.24 -12.96 -9.28
C LEU A 1091 48.05 -14.31 -10.01
N PRO A 1092 48.87 -15.36 -9.79
CA PRO A 1092 48.65 -16.66 -10.44
C PRO A 1092 47.30 -17.31 -10.08
N LEU A 1093 46.78 -17.10 -8.86
CA LEU A 1093 45.47 -17.62 -8.46
C LEU A 1093 44.31 -16.80 -9.05
N LEU A 1094 44.51 -15.49 -9.21
CA LEU A 1094 43.55 -14.59 -9.87
C LEU A 1094 43.44 -14.90 -11.37
N GLU A 1095 44.57 -15.12 -12.05
CA GLU A 1095 44.61 -15.54 -13.46
C GLU A 1095 43.99 -16.92 -13.66
N ALA A 1096 44.25 -17.88 -12.76
CA ALA A 1096 43.61 -19.20 -12.79
C ALA A 1096 42.07 -19.13 -12.63
N ALA A 1097 41.54 -18.10 -11.95
CA ALA A 1097 40.10 -17.86 -11.91
C ALA A 1097 39.57 -17.21 -13.20
N GLY A 1098 40.29 -16.24 -13.79
CA GLY A 1098 39.91 -15.58 -15.05
C GLY A 1098 39.95 -16.48 -16.29
N ALA A 1099 40.90 -17.43 -16.34
CA ALA A 1099 41.01 -18.43 -17.41
C ALA A 1099 40.05 -19.63 -17.23
N GLY A 1100 39.57 -19.87 -16.00
CA GLY A 1100 38.95 -21.11 -15.56
C GLY A 1100 37.50 -21.35 -16.01
N ARG A 1101 37.22 -21.41 -17.33
CA ARG A 1101 35.93 -21.92 -17.83
C ARG A 1101 35.96 -22.65 -19.19
N GLY A 1102 37.12 -23.20 -19.58
CA GLY A 1102 37.32 -23.79 -20.92
C GLY A 1102 38.20 -25.04 -20.98
N SER A 1103 38.17 -25.95 -20.00
CA SER A 1103 38.74 -27.30 -20.18
C SER A 1103 38.21 -28.30 -19.15
N GLY A 1104 37.78 -29.47 -19.63
CA GLY A 1104 37.41 -30.63 -18.83
C GLY A 1104 37.40 -31.88 -19.72
N GLY A 1105 38.58 -32.37 -20.08
CA GLY A 1105 38.72 -33.39 -21.12
C GLY A 1105 40.16 -33.82 -21.37
N ASP A 1106 40.68 -34.65 -20.45
CA ASP A 1106 41.88 -35.51 -20.60
C ASP A 1106 43.21 -34.82 -20.97
N GLY A 1107 44.27 -35.61 -21.21
CA GLY A 1107 45.63 -35.09 -21.40
C GLY A 1107 46.50 -35.82 -22.44
N SER A 1108 47.82 -35.78 -22.17
CA SER A 1108 48.95 -36.29 -22.99
C SER A 1108 49.50 -35.37 -24.08
N ASN A 1109 50.83 -35.49 -24.28
CA ASN A 1109 51.70 -34.96 -25.33
C ASN A 1109 51.72 -33.45 -25.61
N GLY A 1110 52.92 -32.87 -25.51
CA GLY A 1110 53.26 -31.57 -26.09
C GLY A 1110 54.44 -31.70 -27.07
N SER A 1111 54.69 -30.66 -27.86
CA SER A 1111 55.98 -30.45 -28.49
C SER A 1111 56.20 -28.96 -28.84
N THR A 1112 57.43 -28.62 -29.15
CA THR A 1112 57.94 -27.27 -29.44
C THR A 1112 57.53 -26.72 -30.81
N GLY A 1113 57.47 -25.40 -30.93
CA GLY A 1113 58.14 -24.73 -32.05
C GLY A 1113 57.38 -23.62 -32.78
N SER A 1114 58.02 -22.45 -32.87
CA SER A 1114 57.77 -21.34 -33.82
C SER A 1114 56.38 -20.69 -33.84
N GLY A 1115 56.34 -19.39 -34.11
CA GLY A 1115 55.11 -18.61 -34.15
C GLY A 1115 54.74 -18.18 -35.57
N GLU A 1116 53.44 -18.08 -35.84
CA GLU A 1116 52.88 -17.38 -36.98
C GLU A 1116 51.66 -16.57 -36.50
N ILE A 1117 51.50 -15.34 -36.99
CA ILE A 1117 50.38 -14.46 -36.58
C ILE A 1117 49.20 -14.70 -37.52
N SER A 1118 48.51 -15.83 -37.31
CA SER A 1118 47.25 -16.14 -37.99
C SER A 1118 46.05 -15.62 -37.17
N ARG A 1119 45.16 -14.87 -37.83
CA ARG A 1119 43.87 -14.48 -37.24
C ARG A 1119 42.93 -15.69 -37.32
N PRO A 1120 42.33 -16.17 -36.21
CA PRO A 1120 41.25 -17.15 -36.31
C PRO A 1120 40.01 -16.51 -36.93
N GLU A 1121 39.39 -17.19 -37.87
CA GLU A 1121 38.13 -16.77 -38.48
C GLU A 1121 36.96 -16.91 -37.48
N SER A 1122 35.89 -16.13 -37.70
CA SER A 1122 34.78 -16.00 -36.76
C SER A 1122 33.86 -17.23 -36.75
N SER A 1123 34.23 -18.24 -35.95
CA SER A 1123 33.27 -19.25 -35.49
C SER A 1123 32.30 -18.61 -34.47
N ASN A 1124 31.01 -18.90 -34.61
CA ASN A 1124 29.97 -18.38 -33.71
C ASN A 1124 30.03 -19.12 -32.36
N VAL A 1125 30.91 -18.66 -31.46
CA VAL A 1125 30.96 -19.10 -30.07
C VAL A 1125 29.91 -18.35 -29.26
N GLU A 1126 29.20 -19.09 -28.40
CA GLU A 1126 28.11 -18.62 -27.56
C GLU A 1126 28.54 -17.48 -26.61
N GLY A 1127 27.59 -16.62 -26.20
CA GLY A 1127 27.80 -15.47 -25.32
C GLY A 1127 28.22 -15.77 -23.87
N GLY A 1128 28.80 -16.94 -23.61
CA GLY A 1128 29.33 -17.37 -22.31
C GLY A 1128 30.66 -16.69 -21.94
N GLY A 1129 30.69 -15.36 -21.94
CA GLY A 1129 31.90 -14.57 -21.73
C GLY A 1129 32.71 -14.98 -20.50
N SER A 1130 34.05 -15.02 -20.66
CA SER A 1130 35.00 -15.23 -19.55
C SER A 1130 34.66 -14.28 -18.40
N ARG A 1131 34.61 -14.83 -17.18
CA ARG A 1131 34.31 -14.07 -15.96
C ARG A 1131 35.64 -13.67 -15.34
N PRO A 1132 36.02 -12.39 -15.36
CA PRO A 1132 37.28 -11.99 -14.74
C PRO A 1132 37.25 -12.19 -13.23
N ALA A 1133 38.42 -12.46 -12.64
CA ALA A 1133 38.61 -12.36 -11.20
C ALA A 1133 38.58 -10.88 -10.77
N ALA A 1134 38.16 -10.59 -9.54
CA ALA A 1134 37.97 -9.22 -9.06
C ALA A 1134 38.97 -8.84 -7.96
N VAL A 1135 39.80 -7.82 -8.20
CA VAL A 1135 40.58 -7.14 -7.16
C VAL A 1135 39.83 -5.88 -6.74
N ILE A 1136 39.40 -5.82 -5.48
CA ILE A 1136 38.61 -4.73 -4.90
C ILE A 1136 39.44 -4.05 -3.81
N ASN A 1137 39.92 -2.84 -4.11
CA ASN A 1137 40.67 -2.02 -3.17
C ASN A 1137 39.71 -1.14 -2.35
N ILE A 1138 39.82 -1.15 -1.03
CA ILE A 1138 39.04 -0.23 -0.17
C ILE A 1138 39.83 1.07 0.01
N GLY A 1139 39.39 2.09 -0.72
CA GLY A 1139 39.84 3.47 -0.64
C GLY A 1139 39.21 4.25 0.52
N SER A 1140 39.24 5.58 0.44
CA SER A 1140 38.47 6.50 1.29
C SER A 1140 38.04 7.73 0.47
N ILE A 1141 36.97 8.41 0.87
CA ILE A 1141 36.59 9.72 0.32
C ILE A 1141 37.60 10.83 0.63
N ASP A 1142 38.46 10.66 1.65
CA ASP A 1142 39.53 11.61 1.96
C ASP A 1142 40.67 11.59 0.89
N ALA A 1143 40.53 10.73 -0.13
CA ALA A 1143 41.33 10.74 -1.36
C ALA A 1143 40.56 11.25 -2.60
N LEU A 1144 39.29 11.66 -2.43
CA LEU A 1144 38.47 12.34 -3.44
C LEU A 1144 38.25 13.83 -3.13
N ARG A 1145 38.36 14.21 -1.84
CA ARG A 1145 38.24 15.58 -1.32
C ARG A 1145 39.32 15.84 -0.26
N VAL A 1146 39.57 17.11 0.07
CA VAL A 1146 40.42 17.46 1.22
C VAL A 1146 39.67 17.15 2.53
N PRO A 1147 40.23 16.35 3.45
CA PRO A 1147 39.62 16.07 4.75
C PRO A 1147 39.71 17.28 5.69
N SER A 1148 38.79 17.35 6.66
CA SER A 1148 38.81 18.36 7.74
C SER A 1148 39.59 17.91 8.99
N VAL A 1149 40.45 16.91 8.85
CA VAL A 1149 41.27 16.32 9.93
C VAL A 1149 42.66 16.09 9.35
N GLU A 1150 43.70 16.38 10.14
CA GLU A 1150 45.11 16.35 9.74
C GLU A 1150 45.66 14.90 9.64
N ASN A 1151 45.11 14.13 8.70
CA ASN A 1151 45.42 12.71 8.47
C ASN A 1151 46.34 12.48 7.25
N TYR A 1152 47.32 13.37 7.03
CA TYR A 1152 48.06 13.53 5.77
C TYR A 1152 48.52 12.22 5.11
N SER A 1153 49.19 11.33 5.86
CA SER A 1153 49.71 10.05 5.32
C SER A 1153 48.61 9.07 4.89
N TYR A 1154 47.44 9.11 5.55
CA TYR A 1154 46.29 8.28 5.19
C TYR A 1154 45.72 8.69 3.84
N SER A 1155 45.47 9.98 3.68
CA SER A 1155 44.87 10.56 2.48
C SER A 1155 45.81 10.44 1.27
N ALA A 1156 47.11 10.70 1.46
CA ALA A 1156 48.14 10.44 0.45
C ALA A 1156 48.20 8.96 0.03
N ALA A 1157 48.23 8.02 0.99
CA ALA A 1157 48.27 6.59 0.68
C ALA A 1157 46.99 6.09 -0.01
N LYS A 1158 45.81 6.62 0.36
CA LYS A 1158 44.54 6.26 -0.29
C LYS A 1158 44.40 6.87 -1.69
N ALA A 1159 44.91 8.08 -1.93
CA ALA A 1159 44.99 8.65 -3.29
C ALA A 1159 45.95 7.85 -4.19
N GLY A 1160 47.11 7.45 -3.65
CA GLY A 1160 48.02 6.51 -4.30
C GLY A 1160 47.35 5.18 -4.62
N LEU A 1161 46.51 4.64 -3.72
CA LEU A 1161 45.77 3.40 -3.93
C LEU A 1161 44.70 3.52 -5.03
N HIS A 1162 43.98 4.66 -5.08
CA HIS A 1162 43.03 4.96 -6.15
C HIS A 1162 43.71 5.04 -7.52
N HIS A 1163 44.90 5.64 -7.59
CA HIS A 1163 45.67 5.69 -8.85
C HIS A 1163 46.25 4.32 -9.21
N LEU A 1164 46.83 3.60 -8.24
CA LEU A 1164 47.35 2.24 -8.43
C LEU A 1164 46.28 1.28 -8.98
N GLY A 1165 45.04 1.37 -8.50
CA GLY A 1165 43.91 0.59 -9.04
C GLY A 1165 43.70 0.80 -10.54
N ARG A 1166 43.86 2.03 -11.04
CA ARG A 1166 43.74 2.40 -12.47
C ARG A 1166 44.95 1.96 -13.31
N VAL A 1167 46.14 1.91 -12.72
CA VAL A 1167 47.34 1.37 -13.40
C VAL A 1167 47.27 -0.15 -13.49
N LEU A 1168 46.82 -0.82 -12.43
CA LEU A 1168 46.64 -2.27 -12.41
C LEU A 1168 45.48 -2.72 -13.30
N SER A 1169 44.36 -2.00 -13.38
CA SER A 1169 43.23 -2.37 -14.25
C SER A 1169 43.63 -2.47 -15.73
N GLN A 1170 44.46 -1.54 -16.22
CA GLN A 1170 44.98 -1.55 -17.59
C GLN A 1170 45.94 -2.74 -17.85
N ARG A 1171 46.72 -3.15 -16.84
CA ARG A 1171 47.72 -4.23 -16.96
C ARG A 1171 47.17 -5.63 -16.70
N LEU A 1172 46.12 -5.74 -15.90
CA LEU A 1172 45.54 -7.01 -15.45
C LEU A 1172 44.21 -7.35 -16.13
N GLY A 1173 43.49 -6.35 -16.67
CA GLY A 1173 42.27 -6.57 -17.46
C GLY A 1173 42.46 -7.56 -18.63
N PRO A 1174 43.48 -7.39 -19.49
CA PRO A 1174 43.81 -8.35 -20.55
C PRO A 1174 44.23 -9.75 -20.06
N ARG A 1175 44.50 -9.90 -18.76
CA ARG A 1175 44.88 -11.16 -18.09
C ARG A 1175 43.69 -11.81 -17.35
N GLY A 1176 42.46 -11.34 -17.62
CA GLY A 1176 41.24 -11.87 -16.99
C GLY A 1176 41.05 -11.43 -15.53
N VAL A 1177 41.61 -10.29 -15.12
CA VAL A 1177 41.49 -9.78 -13.74
C VAL A 1177 41.08 -8.30 -13.76
N ALA A 1178 39.87 -8.01 -13.31
CA ALA A 1178 39.34 -6.66 -13.16
C ALA A 1178 39.80 -6.05 -11.83
N VAL A 1179 40.20 -4.78 -11.83
CA VAL A 1179 40.72 -4.07 -10.65
C VAL A 1179 39.92 -2.79 -10.42
N ASN A 1180 39.25 -2.68 -9.28
CA ASN A 1180 38.38 -1.55 -8.94
C ASN A 1180 38.62 -1.07 -7.51
N THR A 1181 38.17 0.15 -7.22
CA THR A 1181 38.35 0.79 -5.90
C THR A 1181 37.03 1.31 -5.34
N LEU A 1182 36.73 1.02 -4.08
CA LEU A 1182 35.58 1.58 -3.35
C LEU A 1182 36.07 2.68 -2.40
N ALA A 1183 35.74 3.94 -2.69
CA ALA A 1183 36.05 5.08 -1.84
C ALA A 1183 34.98 5.21 -0.74
N CYS A 1184 35.20 4.54 0.39
CA CYS A 1184 34.26 4.52 1.50
C CYS A 1184 34.20 5.85 2.27
N GLY A 1185 32.99 6.24 2.68
CA GLY A 1185 32.73 7.34 3.60
C GLY A 1185 32.74 6.90 5.08
N PRO A 1186 32.01 7.61 5.97
CA PRO A 1186 31.86 7.22 7.36
C PRO A 1186 31.05 5.92 7.49
N PHE A 1187 31.60 4.92 8.17
CA PHE A 1187 30.92 3.69 8.59
C PHE A 1187 31.14 3.46 10.08
N ASP A 1188 30.15 2.86 10.76
CA ASP A 1188 30.28 2.52 12.19
C ASP A 1188 31.36 1.45 12.40
N THR A 1189 32.50 1.88 12.94
CA THR A 1189 33.73 1.08 13.05
C THR A 1189 34.55 1.57 14.24
N LYS A 1190 35.46 0.73 14.75
CA LYS A 1190 36.37 1.12 15.84
C LYS A 1190 37.23 2.36 15.51
N MET A 1191 37.49 2.64 14.23
CA MET A 1191 38.21 3.84 13.78
C MET A 1191 37.33 5.10 13.88
N MET A 1192 36.06 5.01 13.49
CA MET A 1192 35.09 6.11 13.57
C MET A 1192 34.44 6.28 14.96
N ALA A 1193 34.64 5.33 15.88
CA ALA A 1193 33.94 5.28 17.16
C ALA A 1193 34.16 6.49 18.09
N ALA A 1194 35.28 7.23 17.95
CA ALA A 1194 35.47 8.49 18.67
C ALA A 1194 34.79 9.68 17.95
N PRO A 1195 35.02 9.96 16.65
CA PRO A 1195 34.25 10.96 15.90
C PRO A 1195 32.73 10.80 16.03
N LEU A 1196 32.18 9.58 15.90
CA LEU A 1196 30.75 9.31 16.00
C LEU A 1196 30.17 9.43 17.43
N ARG A 1197 31.01 9.52 18.48
CA ARG A 1197 30.53 9.80 19.85
C ARG A 1197 30.35 11.28 20.13
N HIS A 1198 31.04 12.14 19.39
CA HIS A 1198 31.06 13.58 19.64
C HIS A 1198 30.40 14.40 18.52
N PHE A 1199 30.36 13.86 17.30
CA PHE A 1199 29.95 14.58 16.10
C PHE A 1199 29.06 13.74 15.15
N ARG A 1200 28.38 12.68 15.62
CA ARG A 1200 27.47 11.87 14.78
C ARG A 1200 26.49 12.75 14.02
N ASP A 1201 25.75 13.59 14.72
CA ASP A 1201 24.67 14.40 14.16
C ASP A 1201 25.22 15.31 13.04
N ALA A 1202 26.32 16.02 13.30
CA ALA A 1202 27.01 16.84 12.29
C ALA A 1202 27.64 16.03 11.12
N ILE A 1203 27.99 14.76 11.33
CA ILE A 1203 28.47 13.84 10.27
C ILE A 1203 27.30 13.32 9.42
N GLU A 1204 26.11 13.19 10.00
CA GLU A 1204 24.90 12.73 9.30
C GLU A 1204 24.18 13.91 8.60
N ASP A 1205 24.16 15.10 9.19
CA ASP A 1205 23.71 16.36 8.57
C ASP A 1205 24.58 16.76 7.38
N ALA A 1206 25.91 16.59 7.48
CA ALA A 1206 26.84 16.83 6.37
C ALA A 1206 26.83 15.71 5.31
N ASN A 1207 25.96 14.70 5.45
CA ASN A 1207 25.77 13.65 4.47
C ASN A 1207 24.50 13.91 3.64
N PRO A 1208 24.55 13.99 2.30
CA PRO A 1208 23.36 14.18 1.47
C PRO A 1208 22.27 13.10 1.61
N LEU A 1209 22.57 11.93 2.18
CA LEU A 1209 21.57 10.90 2.53
C LEU A 1209 21.13 10.90 4.01
N GLY A 1210 21.55 11.89 4.82
CA GLY A 1210 21.15 12.04 6.22
C GLY A 1210 21.58 10.90 7.15
N ARG A 1211 22.61 10.12 6.77
CA ARG A 1211 23.06 8.93 7.52
C ARG A 1211 24.50 8.53 7.22
N ILE A 1212 25.13 7.80 8.14
CA ILE A 1212 26.35 7.05 7.85
C ILE A 1212 26.09 5.73 7.08
N GLY A 1213 27.17 5.13 6.57
CA GLY A 1213 27.16 3.84 5.89
C GLY A 1213 26.82 2.66 6.82
N ARG A 1214 25.98 1.76 6.32
CA ARG A 1214 25.54 0.50 6.95
C ARG A 1214 26.31 -0.69 6.35
N PRO A 1215 26.45 -1.83 7.07
CA PRO A 1215 27.16 -3.01 6.56
C PRO A 1215 26.76 -3.45 5.14
N ALA A 1216 25.45 -3.38 4.83
CA ALA A 1216 24.90 -3.74 3.54
C ALA A 1216 25.36 -2.83 2.38
N ASP A 1217 25.66 -1.55 2.62
CA ASP A 1217 26.05 -0.61 1.56
C ASP A 1217 27.41 -1.02 0.95
N VAL A 1218 28.41 -1.28 1.80
CA VAL A 1218 29.76 -1.69 1.34
C VAL A 1218 29.84 -3.16 0.95
N ALA A 1219 29.09 -4.04 1.62
CA ALA A 1219 28.97 -5.43 1.23
C ALA A 1219 28.30 -5.59 -0.15
N GLY A 1220 27.21 -4.87 -0.40
CA GLY A 1220 26.51 -4.84 -1.69
C GLY A 1220 27.39 -4.32 -2.82
N ALA A 1221 28.16 -3.25 -2.58
CA ALA A 1221 29.12 -2.73 -3.54
C ALA A 1221 30.24 -3.74 -3.87
N CYS A 1222 30.72 -4.51 -2.88
CA CYS A 1222 31.71 -5.57 -3.12
C CYS A 1222 31.11 -6.76 -3.90
N ILE A 1223 29.89 -7.19 -3.56
CA ILE A 1223 29.18 -8.27 -4.26
C ILE A 1223 28.89 -7.87 -5.71
N PHE A 1224 28.42 -6.64 -5.94
CA PHE A 1224 28.22 -6.08 -7.28
C PHE A 1224 29.49 -6.22 -8.15
N LEU A 1225 30.61 -5.67 -7.69
CA LEU A 1225 31.90 -5.75 -8.40
C LEU A 1225 32.45 -7.19 -8.53
N ALA A 1226 32.12 -8.09 -7.62
CA ALA A 1226 32.54 -9.49 -7.67
C ALA A 1226 31.62 -10.43 -8.49
N SER A 1227 30.42 -9.98 -8.85
CA SER A 1227 29.37 -10.77 -9.51
C SER A 1227 29.39 -10.63 -11.04
N ARG A 1228 28.37 -11.13 -11.73
CA ARG A 1228 28.19 -10.86 -13.17
C ARG A 1228 27.81 -9.39 -13.42
N ALA A 1229 27.15 -8.73 -12.46
CA ALA A 1229 26.70 -7.35 -12.58
C ALA A 1229 27.88 -6.36 -12.80
N GLY A 1230 29.01 -6.59 -12.15
CA GLY A 1230 30.21 -5.75 -12.22
C GLY A 1230 31.28 -6.21 -13.21
N SER A 1231 31.07 -7.29 -13.98
CA SER A 1231 32.15 -7.96 -14.73
C SER A 1231 32.78 -7.11 -15.86
N TYR A 1232 32.09 -6.07 -16.34
CA TYR A 1232 32.60 -5.13 -17.33
C TYR A 1232 33.23 -3.86 -16.71
N ILE A 1233 33.17 -3.71 -15.38
CA ILE A 1233 33.72 -2.55 -14.67
C ILE A 1233 35.18 -2.84 -14.34
N ASN A 1234 36.10 -2.01 -14.85
CA ASN A 1234 37.53 -2.17 -14.62
C ASN A 1234 38.22 -0.79 -14.56
N GLY A 1235 38.98 -0.52 -13.49
CA GLY A 1235 39.61 0.77 -13.22
C GLY A 1235 38.70 1.81 -12.54
N ALA A 1236 37.48 1.44 -12.13
CA ALA A 1236 36.56 2.37 -11.52
C ALA A 1236 36.98 2.75 -10.09
N THR A 1237 36.66 3.99 -9.69
CA THR A 1237 36.66 4.43 -8.29
C THR A 1237 35.24 4.84 -7.93
N ILE A 1238 34.55 4.01 -7.16
CA ILE A 1238 33.13 4.18 -6.83
C ILE A 1238 33.04 4.69 -5.39
N ALA A 1239 32.39 5.83 -5.18
CA ALA A 1239 32.15 6.35 -3.83
C ALA A 1239 31.04 5.55 -3.13
N VAL A 1240 31.26 5.23 -1.86
CA VAL A 1240 30.29 4.52 -1.00
C VAL A 1240 30.18 5.30 0.31
N ASP A 1241 29.55 6.46 0.22
CA ASP A 1241 29.60 7.52 1.24
C ASP A 1241 28.33 8.36 1.38
N GLY A 1242 27.29 8.10 0.58
CA GLY A 1242 26.09 8.93 0.53
C GLY A 1242 26.26 10.30 -0.15
N GLY A 1243 27.35 10.52 -0.89
CA GLY A 1243 27.64 11.80 -1.56
C GLY A 1243 28.37 12.82 -0.68
N MET A 1244 28.83 12.44 0.51
CA MET A 1244 29.60 13.31 1.43
C MET A 1244 30.89 13.90 0.80
N HIS A 1245 31.47 13.23 -0.20
CA HIS A 1245 32.61 13.76 -0.97
C HIS A 1245 32.24 14.92 -1.92
N LEU A 1246 30.96 15.07 -2.28
CA LEU A 1246 30.43 16.16 -3.11
C LEU A 1246 29.89 17.33 -2.28
N ALA A 1247 29.75 17.15 -0.95
CA ALA A 1247 29.28 18.19 -0.05
C ALA A 1247 30.34 19.31 0.09
N ALA A 1248 30.20 20.37 -0.72
CA ALA A 1248 30.90 21.62 -0.49
C ALA A 1248 30.50 22.20 0.87
N LYS A 1249 31.47 22.68 1.64
CA LYS A 1249 31.18 23.48 2.83
C LYS A 1249 30.61 24.83 2.40
N PHE A 1250 29.41 25.14 2.87
CA PHE A 1250 28.93 26.51 3.02
C PHE A 1250 29.54 27.14 4.29
#